data_AF-A0A1B8EV73-F1
#
_entry.id   AF-A0A1B8EV73-F1
#
_cell.length_a   1.000
_cell.length_b   1.000
_cell.length_c   1.000
_cell.angle_alpha   90.00
_cell.angle_beta   90.00
_cell.angle_gamma   90.00
#
_symmetry.space_group_name_H-M   'P 1'
#
loop_
_entity.id
_entity.type
_entity.pdbx_description
1 polymer ?
#
loop_
_entity_poly.entity_id
_entity_poly.type
_entity_poly.pdbx_seq_one_letter_code
_entity_poly.pdbx_strand_id
1 'polypeptide(L)'
;MASKRKAGAMSPTVEEPVDPNDELMFLCLGGGNEVGRSCHIIQYKGKTVMLDAGMHPAFDGLSALPFYDDFDLSTVDVLLISHFHIDHAASLPYVLAKTNFKGRVFMTHPTKAIYKWLIQDSVRVSSNSSSSEQSSTPYTEADHASTFPMIEAIDYHTTHTISSIRITPLPAGHVLGAAMFLISISGLTILFTGDYSIEPDRHLISASVPANVKVDVLITESTYGVASHVPRLEREQALMKSITGILNRGGRVLMPVFALGRAQELLLILDEYWSRHKDLQNIPIYYASNLARKCMLVYQTYVGAMNENIKRLFRERMAESEAGGTNGGPWDFKYIRSLKSLERFDDVGSCVMLASPGMMQNGVSRELLERWAPSDKNGVVITGYSVEGTMAKSIMQEPDQIQAIMSRNGANRRAGRGGEDGEKVMVPRRCSVQEFSFAAHVDGVENREFIEKVAAPVVILVHGEQHNMMRLKSKLLSLNANLAESKKVKVYSPRNCEEVRIPFKADKIAKVVGKLANLSPPTLLTTGEGGELEFDDGGKIISGVLVENDFKLSLMAPEDLREYAGLTTTVVMCKQRIRLSAAGIDLIRWALEGTFGSIEVISQATDGEPAKDENGDTHMNGNGSVEKADEEVTRSSTITYLVMGCVTVRYRSNGEVDIEWEGNILNDGIADAVMAVLFSVESSPAAVKQSSSKHAHNHGHDHGHSLPDRNPHADVSPAERLERLFLFLEAQFGSDALNPIEIPKLPKLLEEAGADGKDEEDETREAEKIELERLHKAGIPVPGVQIKVDKMVAKVWLENLEVECANRVFGDRVRAVVERAVEIVAPLWG
;
A
#
# COMPACT_ATOMS: atom_id res chain seq x y z
N MET A 1 -31.53 12.42 -49.58
CA MET A 1 -30.54 11.36 -49.30
C MET A 1 -29.57 11.87 -48.24
N ALA A 2 -29.95 11.74 -46.97
CA ALA A 2 -29.07 11.98 -45.82
C ALA A 2 -29.32 10.80 -44.87
N SER A 3 -28.38 9.85 -44.86
CA SER A 3 -28.50 8.60 -44.11
C SER A 3 -28.15 8.81 -42.64
N LYS A 4 -29.12 8.50 -41.77
CA LYS A 4 -29.03 8.38 -40.32
C LYS A 4 -27.84 7.48 -39.90
N ARG A 5 -26.97 7.97 -39.02
CA ARG A 5 -26.17 7.13 -38.11
C ARG A 5 -26.93 7.00 -36.78
N LYS A 6 -27.02 5.77 -36.27
CA LYS A 6 -27.71 5.40 -35.03
C LYS A 6 -27.02 6.03 -33.81
N ALA A 7 -27.78 6.75 -33.00
CA ALA A 7 -27.39 7.33 -31.72
C ALA A 7 -27.48 6.28 -30.59
N GLY A 8 -26.69 5.20 -30.69
CA GLY A 8 -26.72 4.09 -29.74
C GLY A 8 -25.34 3.58 -29.30
N ALA A 9 -24.26 4.30 -29.59
CA ALA A 9 -22.89 3.86 -29.31
C ALA A 9 -22.07 4.82 -28.43
N MET A 10 -22.75 5.62 -27.59
CA MET A 10 -22.09 6.48 -26.60
C MET A 10 -22.88 6.48 -25.29
N SER A 11 -23.10 5.31 -24.69
CA SER A 11 -23.05 5.24 -23.24
C SER A 11 -21.57 5.05 -22.88
N PRO A 12 -20.94 5.93 -22.08
CA PRO A 12 -19.67 5.55 -21.48
C PRO A 12 -19.93 4.25 -20.73
N THR A 13 -19.16 3.21 -21.03
CA THR A 13 -18.94 2.14 -20.05
C THR A 13 -18.63 2.86 -18.76
N VAL A 14 -19.47 2.70 -17.74
CA VAL A 14 -19.20 3.21 -16.41
C VAL A 14 -17.90 2.51 -16.01
N GLU A 15 -16.75 3.16 -16.21
CA GLU A 15 -15.50 2.69 -15.66
C GLU A 15 -15.75 2.64 -14.16
N GLU A 16 -15.80 1.43 -13.59
CA GLU A 16 -15.85 1.26 -12.15
C GLU A 16 -14.79 2.17 -11.54
N PRO A 17 -15.15 2.99 -10.54
CA PRO A 17 -14.19 3.89 -9.91
C PRO A 17 -13.00 3.04 -9.46
N VAL A 18 -11.81 3.35 -9.99
CA VAL A 18 -10.58 2.68 -9.60
C VAL A 18 -10.42 2.91 -8.10
N ASP A 19 -10.36 1.82 -7.33
CA ASP A 19 -10.05 1.89 -5.91
C ASP A 19 -8.74 2.70 -5.77
N PRO A 20 -8.71 3.80 -5.00
CA PRO A 20 -7.49 4.58 -4.80
C PRO A 20 -6.30 3.74 -4.34
N ASN A 21 -6.53 2.57 -3.74
CA ASN A 21 -5.47 1.63 -3.37
C ASN A 21 -4.82 0.92 -4.58
N ASP A 22 -5.53 0.77 -5.70
CA ASP A 22 -5.04 0.16 -6.93
C ASP A 22 -4.32 1.18 -7.85
N GLU A 23 -4.16 2.43 -7.40
CA GLU A 23 -3.31 3.42 -8.03
C GLU A 23 -1.92 3.44 -7.39
N LEU A 24 -0.88 3.28 -8.21
CA LEU A 24 0.48 3.63 -7.82
C LEU A 24 0.62 5.15 -7.88
N MET A 25 0.87 5.79 -6.74
CA MET A 25 1.26 7.18 -6.67
C MET A 25 2.79 7.28 -6.65
N PHE A 26 3.35 8.11 -7.52
CA PHE A 26 4.75 8.51 -7.51
C PHE A 26 4.84 10.03 -7.37
N LEU A 27 5.59 10.51 -6.38
CA LEU A 27 5.82 11.93 -6.12
C LEU A 27 7.31 12.21 -6.06
N CYS A 28 7.77 13.19 -6.82
CA CYS A 28 9.16 13.62 -6.81
C CYS A 28 9.34 14.79 -5.85
N LEU A 29 10.01 14.61 -4.70
CA LEU A 29 10.35 15.70 -3.78
C LEU A 29 11.69 16.35 -4.11
N GLY A 30 12.49 15.75 -4.98
CA GLY A 30 13.75 16.28 -5.48
C GLY A 30 14.37 15.37 -6.55
N GLY A 31 15.18 15.91 -7.45
CA GLY A 31 15.69 15.18 -8.63
C GLY A 31 14.68 15.08 -9.79
N GLY A 32 13.57 15.81 -9.75
CA GLY A 32 12.56 15.86 -10.82
C GLY A 32 12.84 17.01 -11.78
N ASN A 33 13.24 16.69 -13.02
CA ASN A 33 13.76 17.64 -14.01
C ASN A 33 15.00 18.44 -13.55
N GLU A 34 15.76 17.92 -12.59
CA GLU A 34 17.05 18.44 -12.14
C GLU A 34 18.01 17.31 -11.75
N VAL A 35 19.29 17.65 -11.54
CA VAL A 35 20.31 16.76 -10.95
C VAL A 35 20.68 17.32 -9.59
N GLY A 36 20.51 16.54 -8.53
CA GLY A 36 20.68 16.98 -7.14
C GLY A 36 19.45 16.71 -6.27
N ARG A 37 19.66 16.63 -4.94
CA ARG A 37 18.63 16.41 -3.91
C ARG A 37 17.61 15.30 -4.24
N SER A 38 18.07 14.19 -4.80
CA SER A 38 17.24 13.04 -5.15
C SER A 38 16.41 12.57 -3.96
N CYS A 39 15.10 12.53 -4.15
CA CYS A 39 14.13 12.11 -3.14
C CYS A 39 12.78 11.83 -3.82
N HIS A 40 12.33 10.59 -3.77
CA HIS A 40 11.10 10.17 -4.44
C HIS A 40 10.21 9.37 -3.49
N ILE A 41 8.91 9.58 -3.55
CA ILE A 41 7.91 8.86 -2.76
C ILE A 41 7.12 7.94 -3.69
N ILE A 42 6.93 6.70 -3.25
CA ILE A 42 6.06 5.72 -3.86
C ILE A 42 4.98 5.37 -2.84
N GLN A 43 3.71 5.47 -3.22
CA GLN A 43 2.60 4.89 -2.45
C GLN A 43 1.82 3.89 -3.29
N TYR A 44 1.58 2.70 -2.72
CA TYR A 44 0.72 1.69 -3.32
C TYR A 44 0.10 0.82 -2.23
N LYS A 45 -1.21 0.59 -2.29
CA LYS A 45 -1.99 -0.18 -1.29
C LYS A 45 -1.65 0.14 0.17
N GLY A 46 -1.67 1.43 0.50
CA GLY A 46 -1.41 1.93 1.86
C GLY A 46 0.03 1.75 2.35
N LYS A 47 0.98 1.36 1.49
CA LYS A 47 2.41 1.28 1.79
C LYS A 47 3.16 2.42 1.16
N THR A 48 4.09 3.02 1.91
CA THR A 48 4.87 4.18 1.47
C THR A 48 6.36 3.87 1.50
N VAL A 49 7.02 3.98 0.34
CA VAL A 49 8.48 3.86 0.21
C VAL A 49 9.06 5.20 -0.20
N MET A 50 10.08 5.65 0.53
CA MET A 50 10.90 6.79 0.18
C MET A 50 12.22 6.31 -0.42
N LEU A 51 12.60 6.87 -1.56
CA LEU A 51 13.79 6.55 -2.32
C LEU A 51 14.74 7.74 -2.29
N ASP A 52 15.92 7.53 -1.72
CA ASP A 52 16.96 8.53 -1.49
C ASP A 52 16.54 9.72 -0.60
N ALA A 53 17.55 10.39 -0.04
CA ALA A 53 17.44 11.59 0.78
C ALA A 53 18.67 12.47 0.57
N GLY A 54 18.74 13.11 -0.60
CA GLY A 54 19.88 13.90 -1.06
C GLY A 54 19.92 15.36 -0.62
N MET A 55 21.00 16.08 -0.96
CA MET A 55 21.06 17.55 -0.96
C MET A 55 21.51 18.09 -2.32
N HIS A 56 21.05 19.28 -2.70
CA HIS A 56 21.41 19.90 -3.96
C HIS A 56 22.78 20.59 -3.85
N PRO A 57 23.81 20.19 -4.63
CA PRO A 57 25.19 20.70 -4.44
C PRO A 57 25.40 22.19 -4.76
N ALA A 58 24.46 22.82 -5.47
CA ALA A 58 24.53 24.23 -5.84
C ALA A 58 23.79 25.18 -4.89
N PHE A 59 23.04 24.66 -3.91
CA PHE A 59 22.30 25.46 -2.94
C PHE A 59 22.87 25.26 -1.54
N ASP A 60 22.62 26.21 -0.65
CA ASP A 60 23.05 26.19 0.75
C ASP A 60 21.85 26.15 1.71
N GLY A 61 22.10 25.72 2.94
CA GLY A 61 21.09 25.71 4.01
C GLY A 61 19.87 24.84 3.68
N LEU A 62 18.68 25.30 4.10
CA LEU A 62 17.42 24.59 3.88
C LEU A 62 17.04 24.49 2.39
N SER A 63 17.46 25.45 1.55
CA SER A 63 17.15 25.44 0.11
C SER A 63 17.82 24.28 -0.65
N ALA A 64 18.84 23.65 -0.07
CA ALA A 64 19.48 22.47 -0.62
C ALA A 64 18.70 21.18 -0.35
N LEU A 65 17.71 21.20 0.55
CA LEU A 65 16.91 20.02 0.88
C LEU A 65 15.86 19.73 -0.21
N PRO A 66 15.39 18.48 -0.29
CA PRO A 66 14.13 18.13 -0.95
C PRO A 66 12.94 18.88 -0.33
N PHE A 67 11.83 18.92 -1.06
CA PHE A 67 10.58 19.58 -0.64
C PHE A 67 9.81 18.75 0.39
N TYR A 68 10.41 18.51 1.57
CA TYR A 68 9.81 17.68 2.62
C TYR A 68 8.48 18.21 3.16
N ASP A 69 8.21 19.51 3.03
CA ASP A 69 6.97 20.14 3.50
C ASP A 69 5.73 19.70 2.68
N ASP A 70 5.92 19.17 1.46
CA ASP A 70 4.84 18.73 0.57
C ASP A 70 4.40 17.28 0.84
N PHE A 71 4.98 16.59 1.84
CA PHE A 71 4.60 15.21 2.15
C PHE A 71 4.78 14.87 3.65
N ASP A 72 3.82 14.13 4.22
CA ASP A 72 3.93 13.67 5.61
C ASP A 72 4.87 12.46 5.73
N LEU A 73 6.12 12.72 6.13
CA LEU A 73 7.15 11.68 6.30
C LEU A 73 6.83 10.67 7.42
N SER A 74 5.87 10.94 8.31
CA SER A 74 5.45 9.98 9.33
C SER A 74 4.72 8.76 8.74
N THR A 75 4.24 8.87 7.50
CA THR A 75 3.58 7.79 6.75
C THR A 75 4.56 6.86 6.02
N VAL A 76 5.85 7.20 5.98
CA VAL A 76 6.87 6.41 5.27
C VAL A 76 7.22 5.15 6.07
N ASP A 77 6.98 3.97 5.49
CA ASP A 77 7.34 2.68 6.08
C ASP A 77 8.85 2.43 5.97
N VAL A 78 9.39 2.68 4.78
CA VAL A 78 10.77 2.34 4.42
C VAL A 78 11.43 3.45 3.63
N LEU A 79 12.66 3.81 4.01
CA LEU A 79 13.54 4.71 3.29
C LEU A 79 14.75 3.93 2.76
N LEU A 80 14.94 3.94 1.45
CA LEU A 80 16.02 3.21 0.76
C LEU A 80 17.04 4.22 0.20
N ILE A 81 18.30 4.10 0.61
CA ILE A 81 19.39 4.91 0.05
C ILE A 81 20.16 4.07 -0.98
N SER A 82 20.14 4.49 -2.23
CA SER A 82 20.79 3.85 -3.38
C SER A 82 22.30 3.81 -3.20
N HIS A 83 22.92 4.96 -2.89
CA HIS A 83 24.36 5.08 -2.74
C HIS A 83 24.76 6.31 -1.92
N PHE A 84 26.06 6.45 -1.65
CA PHE A 84 26.56 7.41 -0.67
C PHE A 84 26.73 8.84 -1.18
N HIS A 85 26.48 9.15 -2.46
CA HIS A 85 26.72 10.52 -2.95
C HIS A 85 25.81 11.55 -2.25
N ILE A 86 26.27 12.80 -2.22
CA ILE A 86 25.65 13.88 -1.44
C ILE A 86 24.22 14.15 -1.90
N ASP A 87 24.01 14.15 -3.20
CA ASP A 87 22.74 14.28 -3.90
C ASP A 87 21.79 13.10 -3.72
N HIS A 88 22.18 12.02 -3.03
CA HIS A 88 21.32 10.87 -2.72
C HIS A 88 21.20 10.57 -1.23
N ALA A 89 22.15 11.00 -0.38
CA ALA A 89 22.18 10.60 1.03
C ALA A 89 22.36 11.77 2.03
N ALA A 90 22.77 12.96 1.59
CA ALA A 90 23.23 13.99 2.53
C ALA A 90 22.13 14.65 3.36
N SER A 91 20.84 14.55 3.02
CA SER A 91 19.78 15.07 3.88
C SER A 91 19.23 14.03 4.85
N LEU A 92 19.71 12.79 4.83
CA LEU A 92 19.26 11.75 5.75
C LEU A 92 19.37 12.14 7.24
N PRO A 93 20.43 12.79 7.75
CA PRO A 93 20.46 13.24 9.14
C PRO A 93 19.37 14.25 9.46
N TYR A 94 19.02 15.12 8.50
CA TYR A 94 17.91 16.05 8.64
C TYR A 94 16.57 15.30 8.74
N VAL A 95 16.33 14.35 7.83
CA VAL A 95 15.12 13.50 7.86
C VAL A 95 14.97 12.83 9.23
N LEU A 96 16.03 12.20 9.74
CA LEU A 96 15.96 11.41 10.96
C LEU A 96 15.93 12.24 12.26
N ALA A 97 16.57 13.41 12.28
CA ALA A 97 16.68 14.22 13.50
C ALA A 97 15.69 15.39 13.57
N LYS A 98 15.23 15.91 12.43
CA LYS A 98 14.50 17.18 12.33
C LYS A 98 13.09 17.05 11.74
N THR A 99 12.67 15.86 11.31
CA THR A 99 11.32 15.62 10.77
C THR A 99 10.52 14.63 11.62
N ASN A 100 9.28 14.35 11.23
CA ASN A 100 8.38 13.40 11.90
C ASN A 100 8.51 11.95 11.38
N PHE A 101 9.54 11.64 10.59
CA PHE A 101 9.81 10.30 10.05
C PHE A 101 9.94 9.24 11.16
N LYS A 102 9.31 8.07 10.95
CA LYS A 102 9.32 6.93 11.89
C LYS A 102 9.62 5.58 11.22
N GLY A 103 9.88 5.58 9.92
CA GLY A 103 10.15 4.37 9.14
C GLY A 103 11.52 3.77 9.40
N ARG A 104 11.84 2.70 8.67
CA ARG A 104 13.15 2.03 8.72
C ARG A 104 14.02 2.49 7.56
N VAL A 105 15.32 2.65 7.79
CA VAL A 105 16.27 3.12 6.78
C VAL A 105 17.20 2.00 6.37
N PHE A 106 17.40 1.79 5.07
CA PHE A 106 18.32 0.77 4.55
C PHE A 106 19.38 1.34 3.61
N MET A 107 20.59 0.82 3.77
CA MET A 107 21.74 1.03 2.90
C MET A 107 22.45 -0.32 2.67
N THR A 108 23.22 -0.44 1.59
CA THR A 108 24.19 -1.54 1.53
C THR A 108 25.31 -1.36 2.57
N HIS A 109 25.99 -2.45 2.92
CA HIS A 109 27.12 -2.41 3.84
C HIS A 109 28.21 -1.38 3.45
N PRO A 110 28.69 -1.33 2.19
CA PRO A 110 29.71 -0.35 1.81
C PRO A 110 29.14 1.08 1.82
N THR A 111 27.91 1.29 1.38
CA THR A 111 27.25 2.60 1.40
C THR A 111 27.19 3.16 2.82
N LYS A 112 26.71 2.38 3.80
CA LYS A 112 26.66 2.81 5.21
C LYS A 112 28.04 3.17 5.78
N ALA A 113 29.07 2.38 5.46
CA ALA A 113 30.42 2.62 5.94
C ALA A 113 31.04 3.90 5.38
N ILE A 114 30.81 4.18 4.09
CA ILE A 114 31.30 5.38 3.42
C ILE A 114 30.50 6.62 3.86
N TYR A 115 29.18 6.49 3.91
CA TYR A 115 28.24 7.51 4.35
C TYR A 115 28.67 8.16 5.68
N LYS A 116 29.07 7.34 6.66
CA LYS A 116 29.54 7.82 7.97
C LYS A 116 30.58 8.93 7.84
N TRP A 117 31.61 8.70 7.03
CA TRP A 117 32.75 9.60 6.91
C TRP A 117 32.48 10.75 5.94
N LEU A 118 31.77 10.48 4.84
CA LEU A 118 31.47 11.48 3.84
C LEU A 118 30.57 12.58 4.39
N ILE A 119 29.50 12.21 5.09
CA ILE A 119 28.58 13.20 5.68
C ILE A 119 29.25 13.97 6.82
N GLN A 120 30.07 13.30 7.63
CA GLN A 120 30.85 13.97 8.68
C GLN A 120 31.80 15.04 8.11
N ASP A 121 32.44 14.78 6.97
CA ASP A 121 33.30 15.76 6.29
C ASP A 121 32.48 16.88 5.64
N SER A 122 31.36 16.55 5.01
CA SER A 122 30.45 17.53 4.39
C SER A 122 29.98 18.59 5.40
N VAL A 123 29.56 18.18 6.61
CA VAL A 123 29.16 19.11 7.68
C VAL A 123 30.32 20.04 8.08
N ARG A 124 31.54 19.50 8.20
CA ARG A 124 32.74 20.28 8.59
C ARG A 124 33.18 21.27 7.50
N VAL A 125 33.10 20.87 6.24
CA VAL A 125 33.43 21.73 5.10
C VAL A 125 32.39 22.86 4.98
N SER A 126 31.11 22.54 5.18
CA SER A 126 30.03 23.52 5.19
C SER A 126 30.21 24.53 6.33
N SER A 127 30.49 24.08 7.56
CA SER A 127 30.64 24.97 8.72
C SER A 127 31.80 25.96 8.59
N ASN A 128 32.89 25.56 7.90
CA ASN A 128 34.05 26.41 7.69
C ASN A 128 33.87 27.46 6.57
N SER A 129 32.85 27.28 5.71
CA SER A 129 32.55 28.20 4.60
C SER A 129 31.56 29.29 5.01
N SER A 130 30.84 29.11 6.12
CA SER A 130 29.80 30.00 6.65
C SER A 130 30.40 31.19 7.41
N SER A 131 30.70 32.28 6.70
CA SER A 131 31.16 33.54 7.32
C SER A 131 30.02 34.49 7.74
N SER A 132 28.75 34.06 7.68
CA SER A 132 27.58 34.87 8.04
C SER A 132 26.68 34.14 9.04
N GLU A 133 26.11 34.90 10.00
CA GLU A 133 25.13 34.44 11.00
C GLU A 133 23.80 33.93 10.38
N GLN A 134 23.66 33.95 9.05
CA GLN A 134 22.44 33.58 8.32
C GLN A 134 22.49 32.22 7.61
N SER A 135 23.63 31.53 7.51
CA SER A 135 23.68 30.17 6.93
C SER A 135 23.63 29.12 8.04
N SER A 136 22.43 28.79 8.53
CA SER A 136 22.27 27.63 9.40
C SER A 136 22.50 26.35 8.58
N THR A 137 23.50 25.56 8.96
CA THR A 137 23.65 24.20 8.45
C THR A 137 22.39 23.40 8.80
N PRO A 138 21.78 22.64 7.87
CA PRO A 138 20.51 21.95 8.13
C PRO A 138 20.57 20.98 9.34
N TYR A 139 21.74 20.42 9.61
CA TYR A 139 22.00 19.54 10.74
C TYR A 139 23.47 19.65 11.18
N THR A 140 23.76 19.12 12.37
CA THR A 140 25.09 19.16 13.00
C THR A 140 25.81 17.81 12.93
N GLU A 141 27.10 17.77 13.25
CA GLU A 141 27.86 16.52 13.38
C GLU A 141 27.26 15.63 14.49
N ALA A 142 26.66 16.24 15.53
CA ALA A 142 25.97 15.53 16.59
C ALA A 142 24.66 14.86 16.11
N ASP A 143 23.89 15.54 15.26
CA ASP A 143 22.68 14.96 14.64
C ASP A 143 23.03 13.76 13.76
N HIS A 144 24.12 13.85 12.98
CA HIS A 144 24.62 12.70 12.19
C HIS A 144 25.06 11.54 13.08
N ALA A 145 25.79 11.83 14.15
CA ALA A 145 26.26 10.80 15.08
C ALA A 145 25.12 10.08 15.81
N SER A 146 24.05 10.79 16.17
CA SER A 146 22.89 10.22 16.86
C SER A 146 21.98 9.40 15.93
N THR A 147 21.92 9.75 14.64
CA THR A 147 21.06 9.09 13.65
C THR A 147 21.73 7.91 12.94
N PHE A 148 23.07 7.90 12.85
CA PHE A 148 23.83 6.82 12.21
C PHE A 148 23.47 5.38 12.67
N PRO A 149 23.21 5.11 13.97
CA PRO A 149 22.80 3.77 14.43
C PRO A 149 21.43 3.31 13.91
N MET A 150 20.56 4.23 13.48
CA MET A 150 19.21 3.93 12.98
C MET A 150 19.22 3.34 11.56
N ILE A 151 20.35 3.42 10.86
CA ILE A 151 20.51 2.91 9.50
C ILE A 151 20.78 1.41 9.56
N GLU A 152 20.00 0.61 8.83
CA GLU A 152 20.21 -0.83 8.72
C GLU A 152 21.00 -1.16 7.46
N ALA A 153 21.99 -2.04 7.59
CA ALA A 153 22.80 -2.49 6.47
C ALA A 153 22.23 -3.79 5.89
N ILE A 154 22.14 -3.88 4.56
CA ILE A 154 21.61 -5.05 3.84
C ILE A 154 22.57 -5.52 2.75
N ASP A 155 22.51 -6.81 2.45
CA ASP A 155 23.36 -7.48 1.47
C ASP A 155 22.69 -7.56 0.09
N TYR A 156 23.50 -7.49 -0.96
CA TYR A 156 23.04 -7.70 -2.33
C TYR A 156 22.32 -9.05 -2.49
N HIS A 157 21.33 -9.07 -3.37
CA HIS A 157 20.54 -10.25 -3.74
C HIS A 157 19.75 -10.91 -2.59
N THR A 158 19.71 -10.28 -1.41
CA THR A 158 18.91 -10.75 -0.28
C THR A 158 17.59 -10.00 -0.24
N THR A 159 16.47 -10.75 -0.28
CA THR A 159 15.14 -10.14 -0.17
C THR A 159 14.76 -9.92 1.29
N HIS A 160 14.57 -8.65 1.67
CA HIS A 160 14.06 -8.25 2.97
C HIS A 160 12.57 -7.92 2.87
N THR A 161 11.76 -8.40 3.82
CA THR A 161 10.33 -8.07 3.89
C THR A 161 10.07 -7.18 5.10
N ILE A 162 9.61 -5.95 4.86
CA ILE A 162 9.33 -4.94 5.89
C ILE A 162 7.94 -4.35 5.62
N SER A 163 7.04 -4.40 6.60
CA SER A 163 5.68 -3.86 6.44
C SER A 163 4.99 -4.36 5.16
N SER A 164 5.18 -5.64 4.81
CA SER A 164 4.62 -6.27 3.60
C SER A 164 5.21 -5.77 2.26
N ILE A 165 6.29 -4.99 2.32
CA ILE A 165 7.11 -4.51 1.20
C ILE A 165 8.33 -5.42 1.09
N ARG A 166 8.54 -6.05 -0.07
CA ARG A 166 9.74 -6.85 -0.35
C ARG A 166 10.77 -6.01 -1.07
N ILE A 167 12.00 -5.96 -0.57
CA ILE A 167 13.09 -5.16 -1.10
C ILE A 167 14.29 -6.07 -1.36
N THR A 168 14.84 -6.02 -2.57
CA THR A 168 16.06 -6.75 -2.94
C THR A 168 17.05 -5.79 -3.58
N PRO A 169 18.19 -5.47 -2.92
CA PRO A 169 19.23 -4.64 -3.51
C PRO A 169 20.04 -5.43 -4.56
N LEU A 170 20.34 -4.79 -5.68
CA LEU A 170 21.13 -5.32 -6.78
C LEU A 170 22.30 -4.38 -7.07
N PRO A 171 23.49 -4.86 -7.50
CA PRO A 171 24.61 -3.98 -7.82
C PRO A 171 24.24 -2.95 -8.92
N ALA A 172 24.52 -1.67 -8.68
CA ALA A 172 24.29 -0.60 -9.66
C ALA A 172 25.56 -0.19 -10.44
N GLY A 173 26.73 -0.75 -10.13
CA GLY A 173 27.99 -0.17 -10.59
C GLY A 173 28.17 1.20 -9.98
N HIS A 174 28.43 2.23 -10.80
CA HIS A 174 28.51 3.64 -10.39
C HIS A 174 29.57 3.97 -9.32
N VAL A 175 29.33 3.56 -8.07
CA VAL A 175 30.28 3.63 -6.94
C VAL A 175 30.20 2.39 -6.05
N LEU A 176 31.22 2.16 -5.22
CA LEU A 176 31.26 1.02 -4.29
C LEU A 176 30.05 1.01 -3.35
N GLY A 177 29.23 -0.04 -3.42
CA GLY A 177 28.03 -0.18 -2.60
C GLY A 177 26.75 0.37 -3.22
N ALA A 178 26.81 1.00 -4.39
CA ALA A 178 25.60 1.49 -5.05
C ALA A 178 24.64 0.33 -5.37
N ALA A 179 23.35 0.57 -5.16
CA ALA A 179 22.31 -0.42 -5.33
C ALA A 179 21.13 0.09 -6.14
N MET A 180 20.70 -0.74 -7.10
CA MET A 180 19.35 -0.69 -7.63
C MET A 180 18.44 -1.47 -6.69
N PHE A 181 17.28 -0.94 -6.34
CA PHE A 181 16.32 -1.63 -5.48
C PHE A 181 15.17 -2.22 -6.30
N LEU A 182 15.04 -3.55 -6.23
CA LEU A 182 13.86 -4.25 -6.69
C LEU A 182 12.84 -4.30 -5.54
N ILE A 183 11.75 -3.57 -5.70
CA ILE A 183 10.70 -3.36 -4.70
C ILE A 183 9.44 -4.09 -5.18
N SER A 184 8.81 -4.88 -4.31
CA SER A 184 7.56 -5.56 -4.61
C SER A 184 6.52 -5.30 -3.53
N ILE A 185 5.39 -4.71 -3.93
CA ILE A 185 4.25 -4.36 -3.08
C ILE A 185 3.00 -4.99 -3.70
N SER A 186 2.36 -5.94 -3.00
CA SER A 186 1.15 -6.61 -3.49
C SER A 186 1.23 -7.15 -4.93
N GLY A 187 2.39 -7.66 -5.36
CA GLY A 187 2.58 -8.20 -6.71
C GLY A 187 3.04 -7.18 -7.76
N LEU A 188 2.90 -5.87 -7.50
CA LEU A 188 3.49 -4.82 -8.33
C LEU A 188 5.01 -4.81 -8.11
N THR A 189 5.78 -4.90 -9.19
CA THR A 189 7.25 -4.92 -9.12
C THR A 189 7.86 -3.66 -9.70
N ILE A 190 8.60 -2.91 -8.88
CA ILE A 190 9.22 -1.63 -9.20
C ILE A 190 10.74 -1.80 -9.13
N LEU A 191 11.46 -1.36 -10.15
CA LEU A 191 12.93 -1.28 -10.13
C LEU A 191 13.34 0.18 -10.05
N PHE A 192 13.95 0.58 -8.93
CA PHE A 192 14.59 1.89 -8.78
C PHE A 192 16.09 1.74 -8.98
N THR A 193 16.65 2.47 -9.95
CA THR A 193 18.08 2.31 -10.30
C THR A 193 19.03 3.12 -9.42
N GLY A 194 18.58 4.21 -8.80
CA GLY A 194 19.50 5.24 -8.32
C GLY A 194 20.33 5.79 -9.49
N ASP A 195 21.61 6.02 -9.24
CA ASP A 195 22.61 6.19 -10.31
C ASP A 195 23.27 4.85 -10.62
N TYR A 196 23.44 4.53 -11.90
CA TYR A 196 23.94 3.23 -12.33
C TYR A 196 24.85 3.31 -13.56
N SER A 197 25.71 2.32 -13.70
CA SER A 197 26.57 2.16 -14.89
C SER A 197 26.63 0.71 -15.32
N ILE A 198 26.51 0.50 -16.63
CA ILE A 198 26.66 -0.82 -17.26
C ILE A 198 28.06 -1.02 -17.87
N GLU A 199 28.84 0.05 -18.06
CA GLU A 199 30.21 -0.02 -18.57
C GLU A 199 31.13 -0.63 -17.48
N PRO A 200 31.86 -1.73 -17.75
CA PRO A 200 32.83 -2.27 -16.80
C PRO A 200 33.96 -1.29 -16.51
N ASP A 201 34.29 -1.10 -15.23
CA ASP A 201 35.48 -0.36 -14.81
C ASP A 201 36.50 -1.27 -14.11
N ARG A 202 37.62 -0.70 -13.63
CA ARG A 202 38.70 -1.51 -13.06
C ARG A 202 38.31 -2.16 -11.72
N HIS A 203 37.27 -1.68 -11.02
CA HIS A 203 37.02 -2.07 -9.63
C HIS A 203 35.57 -2.42 -9.26
N LEU A 204 34.57 -1.90 -9.96
CA LEU A 204 33.15 -2.09 -9.68
C LEU A 204 32.54 -3.21 -10.52
N ILE A 205 31.47 -3.77 -9.99
CA ILE A 205 30.58 -4.70 -10.69
C ILE A 205 29.56 -3.85 -11.45
N SER A 206 29.46 -4.03 -12.76
CA SER A 206 28.47 -3.32 -13.60
C SER A 206 27.03 -3.67 -13.22
N ALA A 207 26.13 -2.73 -13.40
CA ALA A 207 24.69 -2.99 -13.30
C ALA A 207 24.24 -4.01 -14.35
N SER A 208 23.26 -4.82 -13.97
CA SER A 208 22.64 -5.81 -14.86
C SER A 208 21.14 -5.88 -14.62
N VAL A 209 20.38 -6.16 -15.67
CA VAL A 209 18.93 -6.40 -15.56
C VAL A 209 18.67 -7.62 -14.67
N PRO A 210 17.71 -7.56 -13.72
CA PRO A 210 17.37 -8.70 -12.88
C PRO A 210 16.90 -9.89 -13.73
N ALA A 211 17.56 -11.04 -13.59
CA ALA A 211 17.20 -12.24 -14.35
C ALA A 211 15.88 -12.84 -13.86
N ASN A 212 15.02 -13.26 -14.80
CA ASN A 212 13.75 -13.96 -14.52
C ASN A 212 12.75 -13.17 -13.65
N VAL A 213 12.83 -11.84 -13.64
CA VAL A 213 11.88 -10.96 -12.95
C VAL A 213 11.20 -10.06 -13.97
N LYS A 214 9.87 -10.04 -13.96
CA LYS A 214 9.09 -9.06 -14.71
C LYS A 214 9.01 -7.77 -13.87
N VAL A 215 9.50 -6.67 -14.43
CA VAL A 215 9.39 -5.33 -13.83
C VAL A 215 8.19 -4.62 -14.43
N ASP A 216 7.29 -4.10 -13.60
CA ASP A 216 6.12 -3.35 -14.04
C ASP A 216 6.41 -1.85 -14.14
N VAL A 217 7.26 -1.31 -13.25
CA VAL A 217 7.68 0.09 -13.24
C VAL A 217 9.19 0.21 -13.11
N LEU A 218 9.82 0.92 -14.04
CA LEU A 218 11.23 1.29 -13.97
C LEU A 218 11.36 2.77 -13.62
N ILE A 219 12.04 3.07 -12.52
CA ILE A 219 12.43 4.44 -12.14
C ILE A 219 13.93 4.56 -12.39
N THR A 220 14.29 5.34 -13.41
CA THR A 220 15.66 5.40 -13.93
C THR A 220 16.22 6.81 -14.00
N GLU A 221 17.52 6.96 -13.72
CA GLU A 221 18.23 8.23 -13.94
C GLU A 221 18.23 8.65 -15.41
N SER A 222 18.50 9.93 -15.65
CA SER A 222 18.55 10.54 -16.97
C SER A 222 19.67 11.59 -17.12
N THR A 223 20.75 11.45 -16.33
CA THR A 223 21.87 12.39 -16.21
C THR A 223 22.43 12.86 -17.55
N TYR A 224 22.72 11.92 -18.46
CA TYR A 224 23.26 12.22 -19.79
C TYR A 224 22.21 12.35 -20.91
N GLY A 225 20.92 12.18 -20.60
CA GLY A 225 19.83 12.28 -21.58
C GLY A 225 20.05 11.39 -22.82
N VAL A 226 20.33 12.02 -23.96
CA VAL A 226 20.61 11.35 -25.25
C VAL A 226 22.07 11.45 -25.69
N ALA A 227 22.96 11.96 -24.83
CA ALA A 227 24.39 12.03 -25.13
C ALA A 227 25.00 10.63 -25.19
N SER A 228 26.05 10.45 -25.97
CA SER A 228 26.80 9.19 -26.04
C SER A 228 28.23 9.42 -25.56
N HIS A 229 28.80 8.41 -24.92
CA HIS A 229 30.19 8.45 -24.50
C HIS A 229 31.12 8.05 -25.65
N VAL A 230 32.25 8.75 -25.74
CA VAL A 230 33.41 8.28 -26.52
C VAL A 230 33.85 6.93 -25.93
N PRO A 231 34.28 5.93 -26.71
CA PRO A 231 34.71 4.64 -26.17
C PRO A 231 35.79 4.77 -25.09
N ARG A 232 35.72 3.93 -24.04
CA ARG A 232 36.60 4.04 -22.86
C ARG A 232 38.09 4.14 -23.18
N LEU A 233 38.57 3.28 -24.07
CA LEU A 233 39.99 3.24 -24.44
C LEU A 233 40.46 4.58 -25.02
N GLU A 234 39.63 5.19 -25.86
CA GLU A 234 39.90 6.50 -26.44
C GLU A 234 39.82 7.61 -25.39
N ARG A 235 38.87 7.54 -24.44
CA ARG A 235 38.79 8.48 -23.30
C ARG A 235 40.04 8.42 -22.43
N GLU A 236 40.52 7.21 -22.10
CA GLU A 236 41.76 7.02 -21.33
C GLU A 236 42.98 7.55 -22.08
N GLN A 237 43.10 7.28 -23.38
CA GLN A 237 44.18 7.83 -24.20
C GLN A 237 44.14 9.36 -24.29
N ALA A 238 42.95 9.94 -24.47
CA ALA A 238 42.77 11.38 -24.54
C ALA A 238 43.10 12.05 -23.20
N LEU A 239 42.67 11.45 -22.08
CA LEU A 239 43.05 11.90 -20.74
C LEU A 239 44.57 11.90 -20.55
N MET A 240 45.24 10.79 -20.88
CA MET A 240 46.70 10.69 -20.73
C MET A 240 47.45 11.65 -21.63
N LYS A 241 46.99 11.85 -22.88
CA LYS A 241 47.54 12.85 -23.80
C LYS A 241 47.43 14.27 -23.24
N SER A 242 46.30 14.60 -22.62
CA SER A 242 46.09 15.89 -21.96
C SER A 242 47.03 16.09 -20.79
N ILE A 243 47.07 15.11 -19.87
CA ILE A 243 47.93 15.13 -18.68
C ILE A 243 49.39 15.29 -19.08
N THR A 244 49.90 14.42 -19.95
CA THR A 244 51.30 14.49 -20.41
C THR A 244 51.61 15.78 -21.15
N GLY A 245 50.68 16.33 -21.94
CA GLY A 245 50.84 17.64 -22.58
C GLY A 245 50.95 18.82 -21.60
N ILE A 246 50.31 18.74 -20.43
CA ILE A 246 50.44 19.73 -19.35
C ILE A 246 51.79 19.57 -18.63
N LEU A 247 52.18 18.32 -18.34
CA LEU A 247 53.45 18.03 -17.68
C LEU A 247 54.65 18.42 -18.53
N ASN A 248 54.61 18.14 -19.85
CA ASN A 248 55.71 18.44 -20.78
C ASN A 248 56.01 19.94 -20.92
N ARG A 249 55.03 20.82 -20.69
CA ARG A 249 55.22 22.28 -20.68
C ARG A 249 55.59 22.84 -19.30
N GLY A 250 55.91 21.97 -18.34
CA GLY A 250 56.29 22.34 -16.97
C GLY A 250 55.11 22.81 -16.12
N GLY A 251 53.89 22.41 -16.48
CA GLY A 251 52.65 22.77 -15.79
C GLY A 251 52.27 21.80 -14.68
N ARG A 252 51.22 22.16 -13.94
CA ARG A 252 50.55 21.34 -12.94
C ARG A 252 49.16 20.96 -13.43
N VAL A 253 48.77 19.71 -13.16
CA VAL A 253 47.44 19.19 -13.51
C VAL A 253 46.59 19.18 -12.25
N LEU A 254 45.49 19.92 -12.27
CA LEU A 254 44.43 19.83 -11.27
C LEU A 254 43.30 18.94 -11.79
N MET A 255 43.01 17.87 -11.07
CA MET A 255 41.87 16.98 -11.31
C MET A 255 40.92 17.08 -10.12
N PRO A 256 39.90 17.95 -10.18
CA PRO A 256 38.92 18.03 -9.11
C PRO A 256 38.05 16.76 -9.14
N VAL A 257 38.04 16.03 -8.03
CA VAL A 257 37.30 14.76 -7.88
C VAL A 257 36.67 14.68 -6.50
N PHE A 258 35.55 13.97 -6.37
CA PHE A 258 35.09 13.59 -5.04
C PHE A 258 36.09 12.62 -4.40
N ALA A 259 36.23 12.68 -3.07
CA ALA A 259 37.18 11.83 -2.37
C ALA A 259 36.87 10.33 -2.58
N LEU A 260 35.61 9.98 -2.80
CA LEU A 260 35.11 8.62 -2.91
C LEU A 260 34.36 8.44 -4.22
N GLY A 261 34.40 7.23 -4.78
CA GLY A 261 33.76 6.88 -6.04
C GLY A 261 34.76 6.99 -7.18
N ARG A 262 34.58 7.94 -8.09
CA ARG A 262 35.37 7.98 -9.33
C ARG A 262 36.87 8.24 -9.13
N ALA A 263 37.27 8.87 -8.01
CA ALA A 263 38.68 9.04 -7.69
C ALA A 263 39.43 7.70 -7.67
N GLN A 264 38.82 6.63 -7.13
CA GLN A 264 39.48 5.33 -7.03
C GLN A 264 39.79 4.71 -8.39
N GLU A 265 38.89 4.88 -9.37
CA GLU A 265 39.16 4.48 -10.75
C GLU A 265 40.34 5.26 -11.32
N LEU A 266 40.31 6.60 -11.23
CA LEU A 266 41.36 7.47 -11.77
C LEU A 266 42.74 7.17 -11.16
N LEU A 267 42.79 6.86 -9.87
CA LEU A 267 44.02 6.44 -9.20
C LEU A 267 44.55 5.12 -9.78
N LEU A 268 43.69 4.14 -10.06
CA LEU A 268 44.10 2.89 -10.73
C LEU A 268 44.61 3.15 -12.15
N ILE A 269 43.95 4.00 -12.94
CA ILE A 269 44.38 4.37 -14.31
C ILE A 269 45.78 5.00 -14.26
N LEU A 270 45.97 5.96 -13.36
CA LEU A 270 47.20 6.72 -13.25
C LEU A 270 48.37 5.89 -12.73
N ASP A 271 48.16 5.06 -11.70
CA ASP A 271 49.20 4.15 -11.18
C ASP A 271 49.64 3.13 -12.24
N GLU A 272 48.67 2.56 -12.98
CA GLU A 272 48.94 1.67 -14.11
C GLU A 272 49.73 2.39 -15.22
N TYR A 273 49.33 3.61 -15.59
CA TYR A 273 50.00 4.38 -16.62
C TYR A 273 51.43 4.75 -16.22
N TRP A 274 51.65 5.25 -14.99
CA TRP A 274 52.98 5.58 -14.47
C TRP A 274 53.90 4.36 -14.39
N SER A 275 53.35 3.18 -14.06
CA SER A 275 54.14 1.94 -14.03
C SER A 275 54.76 1.59 -15.38
N ARG A 276 54.10 1.95 -16.49
CA ARG A 276 54.54 1.67 -17.86
C ARG A 276 55.44 2.75 -18.47
N HIS A 277 55.48 3.95 -17.90
CA HIS A 277 56.17 5.12 -18.46
C HIS A 277 57.25 5.63 -17.51
N LYS A 278 58.49 5.14 -17.68
CA LYS A 278 59.63 5.44 -16.79
C LYS A 278 59.96 6.94 -16.72
N ASP A 279 59.74 7.66 -17.81
CA ASP A 279 59.94 9.10 -17.96
C ASP A 279 59.00 9.94 -17.08
N LEU A 280 57.87 9.39 -16.66
CA LEU A 280 56.91 10.07 -15.78
C LEU A 280 57.08 9.72 -14.30
N GLN A 281 57.84 8.68 -13.97
CA GLN A 281 57.94 8.15 -12.59
C GLN A 281 58.57 9.13 -11.59
N ASN A 282 59.33 10.12 -12.07
CA ASN A 282 59.87 11.21 -11.26
C ASN A 282 58.84 12.32 -10.95
N ILE A 283 57.73 12.37 -11.70
CA ILE A 283 56.66 13.35 -11.50
C ILE A 283 55.67 12.79 -10.47
N PRO A 284 55.46 13.50 -9.33
CA PRO A 284 54.58 13.00 -8.28
C PRO A 284 53.10 13.16 -8.64
N ILE A 285 52.32 12.13 -8.28
CA ILE A 285 50.86 12.18 -8.24
C ILE A 285 50.43 12.32 -6.79
N TYR A 286 49.62 13.33 -6.49
CA TYR A 286 49.08 13.58 -5.17
C TYR A 286 47.58 13.33 -5.15
N TYR A 287 47.13 12.61 -4.13
CA TYR A 287 45.73 12.47 -3.79
C TYR A 287 45.45 13.28 -2.52
N ALA A 288 44.91 14.48 -2.70
CA ALA A 288 44.70 15.48 -1.68
C ALA A 288 43.26 15.44 -1.16
N SER A 289 43.06 14.70 -0.07
CA SER A 289 41.77 14.65 0.63
C SER A 289 41.96 14.30 2.10
N ASN A 290 41.24 15.02 2.97
CA ASN A 290 41.16 14.72 4.41
C ASN A 290 40.55 13.34 4.69
N LEU A 291 39.70 12.87 3.77
CA LEU A 291 39.01 11.60 3.84
C LEU A 291 39.80 10.43 3.25
N ALA A 292 40.78 10.70 2.36
CA ALA A 292 41.55 9.72 1.59
C ALA A 292 41.88 8.42 2.37
N ARG A 293 42.56 8.55 3.51
CA ARG A 293 43.03 7.40 4.29
C ARG A 293 41.89 6.55 4.86
N LYS A 294 40.84 7.20 5.39
CA LYS A 294 39.69 6.49 5.97
C LYS A 294 38.91 5.77 4.88
N CYS A 295 38.76 6.42 3.73
CA CYS A 295 38.10 5.89 2.55
C CYS A 295 38.83 4.66 2.01
N MET A 296 40.17 4.70 1.93
CA MET A 296 40.94 3.56 1.42
C MET A 296 40.79 2.33 2.30
N LEU A 297 40.67 2.49 3.62
CA LEU A 297 40.39 1.37 4.53
C LEU A 297 39.04 0.70 4.22
N VAL A 298 38.02 1.50 3.90
CA VAL A 298 36.70 0.97 3.54
C VAL A 298 36.77 0.21 2.20
N TYR A 299 37.43 0.78 1.19
CA TYR A 299 37.66 0.10 -0.09
C TYR A 299 38.47 -1.20 0.06
N GLN A 300 39.45 -1.25 0.96
CA GLN A 300 40.18 -2.47 1.30
C GLN A 300 39.30 -3.51 2.02
N THR A 301 38.41 -3.07 2.91
CA THR A 301 37.52 -3.96 3.67
C THR A 301 36.50 -4.65 2.77
N TYR A 302 35.96 -3.93 1.78
CA TYR A 302 34.90 -4.42 0.90
C TYR A 302 35.39 -4.93 -0.46
N VAL A 303 36.63 -5.44 -0.55
CA VAL A 303 37.15 -6.10 -1.77
C VAL A 303 36.25 -7.26 -2.23
N GLY A 304 35.57 -7.93 -1.32
CA GLY A 304 34.61 -8.99 -1.66
C GLY A 304 33.43 -8.53 -2.53
N ALA A 305 33.04 -7.24 -2.43
CA ALA A 305 31.96 -6.62 -3.19
C ALA A 305 32.42 -5.99 -4.53
N MET A 306 33.71 -6.10 -4.85
CA MET A 306 34.31 -5.57 -6.09
C MET A 306 34.38 -6.64 -7.18
N ASN A 307 34.78 -6.25 -8.39
CA ASN A 307 34.88 -7.18 -9.51
C ASN A 307 36.09 -8.14 -9.40
N GLU A 308 36.11 -9.13 -10.30
CA GLU A 308 37.17 -10.15 -10.33
C GLU A 308 38.57 -9.59 -10.63
N ASN A 309 38.67 -8.44 -11.30
CA ASN A 309 39.96 -7.78 -11.54
C ASN A 309 40.61 -7.36 -10.23
N ILE A 310 39.88 -6.69 -9.34
CA ILE A 310 40.42 -6.28 -8.03
C ILE A 310 40.65 -7.47 -7.12
N LYS A 311 39.78 -8.49 -7.13
CA LYS A 311 40.02 -9.71 -6.34
C LYS A 311 41.30 -10.42 -6.78
N ARG A 312 41.60 -10.44 -8.10
CA ARG A 312 42.87 -10.94 -8.63
C ARG A 312 44.04 -10.08 -8.18
N LEU A 313 43.96 -8.76 -8.38
CA LEU A 313 45.03 -7.82 -7.99
C LEU A 313 45.32 -7.87 -6.47
N PHE A 314 44.29 -8.08 -5.66
CA PHE A 314 44.41 -8.30 -4.22
C PHE A 314 45.24 -9.55 -3.92
N ARG A 315 44.92 -10.70 -4.53
CA ARG A 315 45.70 -11.93 -4.35
C ARG A 315 47.16 -11.77 -4.79
N GLU A 316 47.38 -11.16 -5.96
CA GLU A 316 48.73 -10.91 -6.51
C GLU A 316 49.57 -10.03 -5.58
N ARG A 317 49.04 -8.87 -5.18
CA ARG A 317 49.78 -7.93 -4.32
C ARG A 317 49.94 -8.40 -2.89
N MET A 318 49.01 -9.21 -2.37
CA MET A 318 49.18 -9.86 -1.07
C MET A 318 50.33 -10.86 -1.10
N ALA A 319 50.45 -11.65 -2.17
CA ALA A 319 51.58 -12.56 -2.34
C ALA A 319 52.92 -11.82 -2.48
N GLU A 320 52.95 -10.70 -3.22
CA GLU A 320 54.14 -9.82 -3.31
C GLU A 320 54.53 -9.24 -1.94
N SER A 321 53.54 -8.82 -1.16
CA SER A 321 53.71 -8.25 0.18
C SER A 321 54.24 -9.28 1.19
N GLU A 322 53.73 -10.51 1.17
CA GLU A 322 54.24 -11.62 1.98
C GLU A 322 55.69 -11.96 1.64
N ALA A 323 56.07 -11.90 0.36
CA ALA A 323 57.44 -12.12 -0.07
C ALA A 323 58.39 -10.94 0.23
N GLY A 324 57.87 -9.70 0.22
CA GLY A 324 58.66 -8.46 0.31
C GLY A 324 58.63 -7.77 1.69
N GLY A 325 57.80 -8.20 2.63
CA GLY A 325 57.67 -7.59 3.96
C GLY A 325 57.03 -6.19 3.97
N THR A 326 56.29 -5.81 2.94
CA THR A 326 55.57 -4.53 2.84
C THR A 326 54.10 -4.71 3.14
N ASN A 327 53.33 -3.63 3.32
CA ASN A 327 51.87 -3.70 3.24
C ASN A 327 51.46 -4.07 1.80
N GLY A 328 50.38 -4.82 1.64
CA GLY A 328 49.90 -5.33 0.35
C GLY A 328 48.45 -4.94 0.08
N GLY A 329 48.08 -4.86 -1.19
CA GLY A 329 46.69 -4.69 -1.61
C GLY A 329 46.51 -3.81 -2.86
N PRO A 330 45.32 -3.88 -3.49
CA PRO A 330 45.02 -3.20 -4.74
C PRO A 330 45.00 -1.67 -4.60
N TRP A 331 44.87 -1.18 -3.37
CA TRP A 331 44.80 0.25 -3.03
C TRP A 331 46.12 0.81 -2.48
N ASP A 332 47.18 0.00 -2.43
CA ASP A 332 48.53 0.46 -2.09
C ASP A 332 49.27 0.87 -3.36
N PHE A 333 49.15 2.15 -3.72
CA PHE A 333 49.65 2.70 -4.98
C PHE A 333 51.16 2.96 -4.93
N LYS A 334 51.87 2.64 -6.02
CA LYS A 334 53.34 2.80 -6.09
C LYS A 334 53.75 4.24 -6.41
N TYR A 335 52.94 4.94 -7.21
CA TYR A 335 53.27 6.27 -7.74
C TYR A 335 52.41 7.41 -7.18
N ILE A 336 51.47 7.10 -6.29
CA ILE A 336 50.53 8.07 -5.73
C ILE A 336 50.85 8.30 -4.27
N ARG A 337 50.92 9.57 -3.88
CA ARG A 337 51.14 10.00 -2.49
C ARG A 337 49.89 10.64 -1.92
N SER A 338 49.49 10.22 -0.71
CA SER A 338 48.40 10.89 0.00
C SER A 338 48.87 12.23 0.56
N LEU A 339 48.11 13.29 0.30
CA LEU A 339 48.34 14.62 0.86
C LEU A 339 47.21 14.98 1.82
N LYS A 340 47.55 15.16 3.11
CA LYS A 340 46.57 15.49 4.16
C LYS A 340 46.27 16.98 4.28
N SER A 341 47.23 17.84 3.94
CA SER A 341 47.10 19.29 4.05
C SER A 341 47.99 19.96 3.02
N LEU A 342 47.50 21.05 2.44
CA LEU A 342 48.26 21.89 1.51
C LEU A 342 49.49 22.56 2.16
N GLU A 343 49.51 22.70 3.50
CA GLU A 343 50.68 23.24 4.22
C GLU A 343 51.92 22.35 4.08
N ARG A 344 51.72 21.04 3.85
CA ARG A 344 52.81 20.07 3.67
C ARG A 344 53.20 19.89 2.20
N PHE A 345 52.61 20.68 1.32
CA PHE A 345 52.82 20.59 -0.12
C PHE A 345 53.75 21.71 -0.58
N ASP A 346 54.98 21.33 -0.90
CA ASP A 346 55.91 22.20 -1.60
C ASP A 346 55.54 22.25 -3.08
N ASP A 347 55.00 23.39 -3.50
CA ASP A 347 54.46 23.60 -4.84
C ASP A 347 55.57 23.85 -5.88
N VAL A 348 56.47 22.88 -6.04
CA VAL A 348 57.66 22.97 -6.89
C VAL A 348 57.59 21.94 -8.01
N GLY A 349 57.82 22.40 -9.24
CA GLY A 349 57.85 21.56 -10.43
C GLY A 349 56.46 21.11 -10.90
N SER A 350 56.44 20.16 -11.83
CA SER A 350 55.23 19.55 -12.36
C SER A 350 54.70 18.48 -11.42
N CYS A 351 53.37 18.41 -11.30
CA CYS A 351 52.68 17.36 -10.55
C CYS A 351 51.27 17.13 -11.11
N VAL A 352 50.69 15.99 -10.75
CA VAL A 352 49.28 15.69 -10.96
C VAL A 352 48.60 15.69 -9.59
N MET A 353 47.50 16.43 -9.45
CA MET A 353 46.82 16.64 -8.18
C MET A 353 45.35 16.28 -8.29
N LEU A 354 44.95 15.20 -7.63
CA LEU A 354 43.55 14.82 -7.43
C LEU A 354 43.07 15.43 -6.12
N ALA A 355 42.15 16.40 -6.19
CA ALA A 355 41.73 17.17 -5.02
C ALA A 355 40.21 17.22 -4.87
N SER A 356 39.72 17.14 -3.63
CA SER A 356 38.29 17.25 -3.32
C SER A 356 37.89 18.67 -2.90
N PRO A 357 36.63 19.10 -3.14
CA PRO A 357 35.54 18.40 -3.83
C PRO A 357 35.60 18.49 -5.38
N GLY A 358 34.87 17.60 -6.07
CA GLY A 358 34.85 17.54 -7.53
C GLY A 358 34.25 18.78 -8.22
N MET A 359 33.27 19.42 -7.59
CA MET A 359 32.57 20.57 -8.17
C MET A 359 33.22 21.93 -7.84
N MET A 360 34.33 21.93 -7.07
CA MET A 360 35.16 23.11 -6.75
C MET A 360 34.41 24.31 -6.11
N GLN A 361 33.35 24.05 -5.35
CA GLN A 361 32.64 25.11 -4.63
C GLN A 361 33.48 25.71 -3.49
N ASN A 362 34.23 24.88 -2.78
CA ASN A 362 35.10 25.23 -1.66
C ASN A 362 36.23 24.20 -1.52
N GLY A 363 36.97 24.23 -0.42
CA GLY A 363 37.96 23.21 -0.07
C GLY A 363 39.24 23.22 -0.92
N VAL A 364 39.98 22.11 -0.88
CA VAL A 364 41.34 21.99 -1.44
C VAL A 364 41.36 22.18 -2.96
N SER A 365 40.38 21.62 -3.67
CA SER A 365 40.32 21.76 -5.14
C SER A 365 40.08 23.21 -5.56
N ARG A 366 39.24 23.96 -4.84
CA ARG A 366 38.99 25.39 -5.09
C ARG A 366 40.19 26.25 -4.75
N GLU A 367 40.86 25.98 -3.63
CA GLU A 367 42.08 26.70 -3.23
C GLU A 367 43.20 26.53 -4.26
N LEU A 368 43.40 25.29 -4.76
CA LEU A 368 44.37 25.03 -5.81
C LEU A 368 43.98 25.63 -7.15
N LEU A 369 42.70 25.65 -7.49
CA LEU A 369 42.22 26.32 -8.69
C LEU A 369 42.59 27.81 -8.66
N GLU A 370 42.28 28.51 -7.57
CA GLU A 370 42.62 29.94 -7.42
C GLU A 370 44.12 30.20 -7.51
N ARG A 371 44.94 29.28 -6.95
CA ARG A 371 46.41 29.38 -6.99
C ARG A 371 46.99 29.12 -8.38
N TRP A 372 46.42 28.17 -9.13
CA TRP A 372 47.01 27.67 -10.37
C TRP A 372 46.38 28.23 -11.64
N ALA A 373 45.16 28.76 -11.58
CA ALA A 373 44.45 29.34 -12.71
C ALA A 373 45.24 30.45 -13.44
N PRO A 374 45.99 31.34 -12.76
CA PRO A 374 46.72 32.42 -13.44
C PRO A 374 47.84 32.00 -14.39
N SER A 375 48.29 30.75 -14.39
CA SER A 375 49.37 30.28 -15.26
C SER A 375 48.84 29.46 -16.44
N ASP A 376 49.24 29.85 -17.65
CA ASP A 376 48.97 29.15 -18.92
C ASP A 376 49.63 27.77 -19.03
N LYS A 377 50.71 27.54 -18.27
CA LYS A 377 51.36 26.24 -18.16
C LYS A 377 50.46 25.21 -17.48
N ASN A 378 49.64 25.61 -16.52
CA ASN A 378 48.80 24.69 -15.77
C ASN A 378 47.58 24.22 -16.57
N GLY A 379 46.91 23.18 -16.07
CA GLY A 379 45.65 22.72 -16.64
C GLY A 379 44.71 22.14 -15.59
N VAL A 380 43.41 22.35 -15.81
CA VAL A 380 42.32 21.77 -15.03
C VAL A 380 41.64 20.72 -15.90
N VAL A 381 41.48 19.51 -15.37
CA VAL A 381 40.88 18.37 -16.07
C VAL A 381 39.67 17.88 -15.30
N ILE A 382 38.48 18.21 -15.80
CA ILE A 382 37.20 17.80 -15.24
C ILE A 382 36.88 16.38 -15.69
N THR A 383 36.56 15.50 -14.72
CA THR A 383 36.35 14.06 -14.99
C THR A 383 34.98 13.53 -14.57
N GLY A 384 34.20 14.30 -13.81
CA GLY A 384 32.85 13.94 -13.38
C GLY A 384 31.80 14.86 -13.97
N TYR A 385 30.52 14.50 -13.77
CA TYR A 385 29.40 15.36 -14.13
C TYR A 385 29.42 16.64 -13.28
N SER A 386 29.23 17.79 -13.93
CA SER A 386 29.21 19.09 -13.27
C SER A 386 27.78 19.66 -13.27
N VAL A 387 27.21 19.81 -12.08
CA VAL A 387 25.86 20.38 -11.88
C VAL A 387 25.88 21.88 -12.19
N GLU A 388 24.78 22.38 -12.76
CA GLU A 388 24.60 23.81 -13.02
C GLU A 388 24.69 24.64 -11.72
N GLY A 389 25.27 25.84 -11.83
CA GLY A 389 25.54 26.69 -10.66
C GLY A 389 26.81 26.34 -9.88
N THR A 390 27.61 25.37 -10.33
CA THR A 390 28.90 25.03 -9.71
C THR A 390 30.10 25.64 -10.43
N MET A 391 31.22 25.81 -9.70
CA MET A 391 32.47 26.29 -10.30
C MET A 391 33.02 25.33 -11.37
N ALA A 392 32.86 24.02 -11.18
CA ALA A 392 33.25 23.05 -12.21
C ALA A 392 32.47 23.23 -13.52
N LYS A 393 31.19 23.61 -13.44
CA LYS A 393 30.38 23.89 -14.64
C LYS A 393 30.74 25.22 -15.28
N SER A 394 30.94 26.28 -14.49
CA SER A 394 31.23 27.61 -15.03
C SER A 394 32.64 27.71 -15.63
N ILE A 395 33.64 27.02 -15.07
CA ILE A 395 35.00 27.07 -15.62
C ILE A 395 35.11 26.39 -16.99
N MET A 396 34.23 25.44 -17.31
CA MET A 396 34.18 24.79 -18.63
C MET A 396 33.77 25.73 -19.76
N GLN A 397 33.13 26.86 -19.44
CA GLN A 397 32.84 27.93 -20.40
C GLN A 397 34.06 28.82 -20.68
N GLU A 398 35.21 28.49 -20.08
CA GLU A 398 36.49 29.19 -20.20
C GLU A 398 36.41 30.71 -19.93
N PRO A 399 35.83 31.15 -18.79
CA PRO A 399 35.78 32.57 -18.47
C PRO A 399 37.20 33.15 -18.35
N ASP A 400 37.37 34.42 -18.70
CA ASP A 400 38.66 35.11 -18.58
C ASP A 400 39.11 35.27 -17.12
N GLN A 401 38.15 35.35 -16.20
CA GLN A 401 38.39 35.50 -14.77
C GLN A 401 37.41 34.65 -13.96
N ILE A 402 37.86 34.17 -12.80
CA ILE A 402 37.05 33.43 -11.82
C ILE A 402 37.00 34.19 -10.50
N GLN A 403 35.89 34.09 -9.76
CA GLN A 403 35.77 34.72 -8.44
C GLN A 403 36.60 33.94 -7.40
N ALA A 404 37.44 34.62 -6.62
CA ALA A 404 38.12 34.03 -5.47
C ALA A 404 37.20 33.97 -4.24
N ILE A 405 37.17 32.81 -3.58
CA ILE A 405 36.41 32.54 -2.36
C ILE A 405 37.36 32.10 -1.24
N MET A 406 38.42 31.35 -1.54
CA MET A 406 39.34 30.78 -0.54
C MET A 406 40.52 31.71 -0.19
N SER A 407 40.99 32.51 -1.15
CA SER A 407 42.18 33.37 -0.98
C SER A 407 42.05 34.52 0.03
N ARG A 408 40.88 34.70 0.68
CA ARG A 408 40.70 35.73 1.73
C ARG A 408 41.46 35.43 3.03
N ASN A 409 41.90 34.19 3.27
CA ASN A 409 42.46 33.78 4.57
C ASN A 409 43.99 33.88 4.72
N GLY A 410 44.75 34.17 3.65
CA GLY A 410 46.22 34.02 3.68
C GLY A 410 47.07 35.28 3.84
N ALA A 411 46.69 36.44 3.27
CA ALA A 411 47.66 37.54 3.11
C ALA A 411 47.14 38.98 3.33
N ASN A 412 45.83 39.24 3.34
CA ASN A 412 45.28 40.60 3.32
C ASN A 412 44.76 41.17 4.66
N ARG A 413 45.13 40.61 5.81
CA ARG A 413 44.79 41.22 7.13
C ARG A 413 45.49 42.56 7.42
N ARG A 414 46.32 43.09 6.52
CA ARG A 414 47.05 44.37 6.72
C ARG A 414 46.51 45.57 5.94
N ALA A 415 45.48 45.41 5.11
CA ALA A 415 44.92 46.54 4.37
C ALA A 415 43.45 46.78 4.75
N GLY A 416 43.18 47.96 5.31
CA GLY A 416 41.92 48.65 5.06
C GLY A 416 40.77 48.38 6.02
N ARG A 417 40.67 49.24 7.02
CA ARG A 417 39.49 49.53 7.82
C ARG A 417 38.44 50.23 6.94
N GLY A 418 37.20 49.72 6.93
CA GLY A 418 36.00 50.44 6.48
C GLY A 418 35.71 50.37 4.97
N GLY A 419 34.66 49.63 4.61
CA GLY A 419 34.08 49.58 3.27
C GLY A 419 32.90 48.61 3.23
N GLU A 420 31.70 49.12 3.46
CA GLU A 420 30.43 48.46 3.13
C GLU A 420 30.28 48.45 1.60
N ASP A 421 31.01 47.54 0.94
CA ASP A 421 30.74 46.98 -0.39
C ASP A 421 31.93 46.08 -0.74
N GLY A 422 31.79 44.78 -0.48
CA GLY A 422 32.87 43.81 -0.64
C GLY A 422 33.19 43.57 -2.10
N GLU A 423 34.19 44.28 -2.64
CA GLU A 423 34.74 44.00 -3.97
C GLU A 423 35.11 42.51 -4.10
N LYS A 424 34.40 41.82 -5.00
CA LYS A 424 34.66 40.42 -5.34
C LYS A 424 36.04 40.34 -5.98
N VAL A 425 37.00 39.71 -5.31
CA VAL A 425 38.34 39.49 -5.86
C VAL A 425 38.25 38.53 -7.04
N MET A 426 38.73 38.96 -8.21
CA MET A 426 38.75 38.16 -9.43
C MET A 426 40.16 37.66 -9.74
N VAL A 427 40.28 36.39 -10.10
CA VAL A 427 41.54 35.72 -10.46
C VAL A 427 41.55 35.49 -11.96
N PRO A 428 42.58 35.89 -12.71
CA PRO A 428 42.66 35.60 -14.13
C PRO A 428 42.79 34.09 -14.36
N ARG A 429 41.94 33.54 -15.22
CA ARG A 429 42.10 32.17 -15.69
C ARG A 429 42.95 32.20 -16.96
N ARG A 430 44.10 31.55 -16.92
CA ARG A 430 45.00 31.32 -18.06
C ARG A 430 45.26 29.84 -18.31
N CYS A 431 45.11 28.99 -17.28
CA CYS A 431 45.26 27.54 -17.38
C CYS A 431 44.31 26.91 -18.40
N SER A 432 44.74 25.87 -19.11
CA SER A 432 43.85 25.11 -20.01
C SER A 432 42.75 24.40 -19.22
N VAL A 433 41.52 24.37 -19.72
CA VAL A 433 40.40 23.62 -19.11
C VAL A 433 39.97 22.54 -20.10
N GLN A 434 39.87 21.29 -19.65
CA GLN A 434 39.47 20.17 -20.50
C GLN A 434 38.53 19.25 -19.73
N GLU A 435 37.59 18.63 -20.44
CA GLU A 435 36.65 17.66 -19.88
C GLU A 435 36.86 16.29 -20.54
N PHE A 436 37.03 15.27 -19.72
CA PHE A 436 36.98 13.87 -20.15
C PHE A 436 36.04 13.14 -19.21
N SER A 437 34.81 12.87 -19.65
CA SER A 437 33.85 12.22 -18.77
C SER A 437 34.31 10.81 -18.41
N PHE A 438 34.57 10.63 -17.13
CA PHE A 438 34.61 9.35 -16.44
C PHE A 438 33.43 9.28 -15.46
N ALA A 439 32.40 10.12 -15.57
CA ALA A 439 31.25 9.98 -14.70
C ALA A 439 30.65 8.57 -14.87
N ALA A 440 30.33 7.91 -13.76
CA ALA A 440 29.94 6.51 -13.76
C ALA A 440 28.43 6.35 -13.99
N HIS A 441 27.89 7.02 -15.00
CA HIS A 441 26.47 6.94 -15.35
C HIS A 441 26.32 6.22 -16.67
N VAL A 442 25.11 5.75 -16.95
CA VAL A 442 24.75 5.34 -18.29
C VAL A 442 24.69 6.54 -19.23
N ASP A 443 25.21 6.36 -20.45
CA ASP A 443 24.92 7.27 -21.53
C ASP A 443 23.50 7.04 -22.10
N GLY A 444 23.08 7.86 -23.07
CA GLY A 444 21.75 7.75 -23.67
C GLY A 444 21.52 6.47 -24.48
N VAL A 445 22.58 5.84 -25.02
CA VAL A 445 22.49 4.58 -25.76
C VAL A 445 22.38 3.42 -24.76
N GLU A 446 23.25 3.41 -23.76
CA GLU A 446 23.29 2.43 -22.67
C GLU A 446 21.99 2.44 -21.87
N ASN A 447 21.48 3.62 -21.50
CA ASN A 447 20.23 3.77 -20.76
C ASN A 447 19.04 3.25 -21.57
N ARG A 448 18.97 3.59 -22.87
CA ARG A 448 17.95 3.04 -23.77
C ARG A 448 18.01 1.52 -23.83
N GLU A 449 19.19 0.94 -24.05
CA GLU A 449 19.35 -0.51 -24.13
C GLU A 449 18.98 -1.21 -22.82
N PHE A 450 19.28 -0.59 -21.68
CA PHE A 450 18.87 -1.09 -20.38
C PHE A 450 17.34 -1.06 -20.23
N ILE A 451 16.69 0.07 -20.55
CA ILE A 451 15.22 0.22 -20.54
C ILE A 451 14.55 -0.84 -21.44
N GLU A 452 15.07 -1.03 -22.67
CA GLU A 452 14.56 -2.03 -23.61
C GLU A 452 14.69 -3.47 -23.08
N LYS A 453 15.80 -3.79 -22.38
CA LYS A 453 16.02 -5.11 -21.76
C LYS A 453 15.16 -5.34 -20.53
N VAL A 454 14.92 -4.31 -19.71
CA VAL A 454 13.99 -4.38 -18.57
C VAL A 454 12.56 -4.58 -19.05
N ALA A 455 12.20 -3.98 -20.20
CA ALA A 455 10.90 -4.11 -20.85
C ALA A 455 9.71 -3.79 -19.92
N ALA A 456 9.89 -2.80 -19.02
CA ALA A 456 8.83 -2.34 -18.13
C ALA A 456 7.76 -1.57 -18.93
N PRO A 457 6.45 -1.82 -18.70
CA PRO A 457 5.38 -1.07 -19.36
C PRO A 457 5.34 0.40 -18.92
N VAL A 458 5.90 0.75 -17.76
CA VAL A 458 6.01 2.12 -17.27
C VAL A 458 7.46 2.46 -16.94
N VAL A 459 7.90 3.62 -17.42
CA VAL A 459 9.22 4.20 -17.14
C VAL A 459 9.04 5.60 -16.58
N ILE A 460 9.67 5.90 -15.45
CA ILE A 460 9.71 7.22 -14.83
C ILE A 460 11.16 7.71 -14.86
N LEU A 461 11.39 8.82 -15.56
CA LEU A 461 12.69 9.47 -15.63
C LEU A 461 12.86 10.43 -14.46
N VAL A 462 13.96 10.28 -13.74
CA VAL A 462 14.40 11.15 -12.64
C VAL A 462 15.88 11.50 -12.84
N HIS A 463 16.44 12.32 -11.95
CA HIS A 463 17.87 12.62 -11.86
C HIS A 463 18.48 12.99 -13.22
N GLY A 464 18.08 14.16 -13.73
CA GLY A 464 18.48 14.64 -15.05
C GLY A 464 18.01 16.06 -15.29
N GLU A 465 18.82 16.84 -15.98
CA GLU A 465 18.46 18.21 -16.34
C GLU A 465 17.22 18.21 -17.27
N GLN A 466 16.32 19.18 -17.06
CA GLN A 466 15.02 19.25 -17.73
C GLN A 466 15.09 19.03 -19.25
N HIS A 467 15.96 19.74 -19.95
CA HIS A 467 16.07 19.64 -21.41
C HIS A 467 16.58 18.26 -21.84
N ASN A 468 17.63 17.74 -21.19
CA ASN A 468 18.18 16.41 -21.47
C ASN A 468 17.19 15.28 -21.17
N MET A 469 16.48 15.36 -20.05
CA MET A 469 15.45 14.40 -19.65
C MET A 469 14.29 14.39 -20.65
N MET A 470 13.81 15.58 -21.08
CA MET A 470 12.75 15.68 -22.08
C MET A 470 13.17 15.13 -23.45
N ARG A 471 14.43 15.34 -23.87
CA ARG A 471 14.96 14.73 -25.10
C ARG A 471 15.01 13.22 -25.02
N LEU A 472 15.41 12.65 -23.88
CA LEU A 472 15.39 11.21 -23.65
C LEU A 472 13.96 10.66 -23.70
N LYS A 473 13.01 11.32 -23.03
CA LYS A 473 11.59 10.98 -23.09
C LYS A 473 11.06 10.97 -24.53
N SER A 474 11.30 12.03 -25.29
CA SER A 474 10.88 12.10 -26.71
C SER A 474 11.52 10.98 -27.54
N LYS A 475 12.80 10.66 -27.28
CA LYS A 475 13.48 9.56 -27.97
C LYS A 475 12.84 8.21 -27.66
N LEU A 476 12.56 7.91 -26.39
CA LEU A 476 11.89 6.67 -25.96
C LEU A 476 10.48 6.56 -26.56
N LEU A 477 9.68 7.64 -26.51
CA LEU A 477 8.34 7.66 -27.11
C LEU A 477 8.38 7.51 -28.63
N SER A 478 9.40 8.04 -29.31
CA SER A 478 9.54 7.86 -30.77
C SER A 478 9.78 6.40 -31.16
N LEU A 479 10.42 5.61 -30.30
CA LEU A 479 10.64 4.18 -30.52
C LEU A 479 9.34 3.38 -30.35
N ASN A 480 8.39 3.88 -29.55
CA ASN A 480 7.07 3.29 -29.41
C ASN A 480 6.16 3.46 -30.63
N ALA A 481 6.48 4.38 -31.56
CA ALA A 481 5.57 4.78 -32.63
C ALA A 481 5.10 3.61 -33.52
N ASN A 482 5.95 2.59 -33.69
CA ASN A 482 5.68 1.41 -34.51
C ASN A 482 5.23 0.18 -33.70
N LEU A 483 5.09 0.29 -32.37
CA LEU A 483 4.66 -0.81 -31.52
C LEU A 483 3.13 -0.85 -31.40
N ALA A 484 2.59 -2.08 -31.29
CA ALA A 484 1.18 -2.28 -30.96
C ALA A 484 0.85 -1.62 -29.61
N GLU A 485 -0.39 -1.13 -29.43
CA GLU A 485 -0.80 -0.37 -28.24
C GLU A 485 -0.51 -1.12 -26.92
N SER A 486 -0.72 -2.45 -26.91
CA SER A 486 -0.44 -3.33 -25.77
C SER A 486 1.04 -3.48 -25.40
N LYS A 487 1.95 -3.01 -26.26
CA LYS A 487 3.41 -3.05 -26.07
C LYS A 487 4.03 -1.66 -25.93
N LYS A 488 3.24 -0.59 -25.99
CA LYS A 488 3.75 0.78 -25.85
C LYS A 488 4.14 1.04 -24.40
N VAL A 489 5.35 1.55 -24.21
CA VAL A 489 5.87 1.95 -22.90
C VAL A 489 5.37 3.34 -22.54
N LYS A 490 4.77 3.51 -21.36
CA LYS A 490 4.42 4.84 -20.83
C LYS A 490 5.65 5.47 -20.20
N VAL A 491 6.04 6.67 -20.65
CA VAL A 491 7.23 7.37 -20.16
C VAL A 491 6.83 8.67 -19.46
N TYR A 492 7.19 8.80 -18.19
CA TYR A 492 6.93 9.96 -17.35
C TYR A 492 8.24 10.70 -17.02
N SER A 493 8.14 12.00 -16.74
CA SER A 493 9.27 12.89 -16.44
C SER A 493 8.81 14.01 -15.49
N PRO A 494 8.32 13.65 -14.30
CA PRO A 494 7.67 14.60 -13.39
C PRO A 494 8.65 15.66 -12.89
N ARG A 495 8.15 16.88 -12.68
CA ARG A 495 8.85 17.93 -11.94
C ARG A 495 8.81 17.64 -10.45
N ASN A 496 9.63 18.35 -9.69
CA ASN A 496 9.47 18.38 -8.25
C ASN A 496 8.04 18.81 -7.87
N CYS A 497 7.48 18.12 -6.88
CA CYS A 497 6.13 18.27 -6.36
C CYS A 497 5.01 17.93 -7.37
N GLU A 498 5.35 17.33 -8.51
CA GLU A 498 4.38 16.78 -9.46
C GLU A 498 4.05 15.32 -9.11
N GLU A 499 2.78 15.08 -8.82
CA GLU A 499 2.26 13.75 -8.51
C GLU A 499 1.86 13.00 -9.80
N VAL A 500 2.29 11.76 -9.92
CA VAL A 500 1.95 10.85 -11.02
C VAL A 500 1.16 9.68 -10.45
N ARG A 501 -0.10 9.52 -10.89
CA ARG A 501 -0.96 8.39 -10.55
C ARG A 501 -1.07 7.42 -11.72
N ILE A 502 -0.76 6.15 -11.46
CA ILE A 502 -0.75 5.11 -12.48
C ILE A 502 -1.66 3.96 -12.01
N PRO A 503 -2.78 3.69 -12.69
CA PRO A 503 -3.67 2.60 -12.29
C PRO A 503 -3.03 1.24 -12.59
N PHE A 504 -3.00 0.37 -11.59
CA PHE A 504 -2.60 -1.03 -11.69
C PHE A 504 -3.75 -1.92 -11.25
N LYS A 505 -4.64 -2.24 -12.19
CA LYS A 505 -5.70 -3.22 -11.99
C LYS A 505 -5.08 -4.62 -12.03
N ALA A 506 -4.98 -5.25 -10.88
CA ALA A 506 -4.59 -6.66 -10.76
C ALA A 506 -5.76 -7.45 -10.19
N ASP A 507 -6.01 -8.63 -10.75
CA ASP A 507 -7.06 -9.51 -10.24
C ASP A 507 -6.77 -9.88 -8.78
N LYS A 508 -7.75 -9.65 -7.90
CA LYS A 508 -7.67 -10.05 -6.49
C LYS A 508 -7.93 -11.55 -6.41
N ILE A 509 -6.87 -12.34 -6.18
CA ILE A 509 -6.98 -13.80 -6.07
C ILE A 509 -7.20 -14.19 -4.60
N ALA A 510 -8.41 -14.67 -4.30
CA ALA A 510 -8.71 -15.30 -3.02
C ALA A 510 -8.51 -16.81 -3.09
N LYS A 511 -7.78 -17.39 -2.13
CA LYS A 511 -7.63 -18.84 -2.00
C LYS A 511 -8.73 -19.40 -1.11
N VAL A 512 -9.50 -20.35 -1.63
CA VAL A 512 -10.47 -21.10 -0.81
C VAL A 512 -9.70 -22.11 0.04
N VAL A 513 -9.92 -22.09 1.35
CA VAL A 513 -9.25 -22.97 2.33
C VAL A 513 -10.25 -23.59 3.30
N GLY A 514 -9.84 -24.63 4.02
CA GLY A 514 -10.68 -25.33 4.98
C GLY A 514 -11.81 -26.13 4.33
N LYS A 515 -12.97 -26.21 4.99
CA LYS A 515 -14.12 -27.00 4.55
C LYS A 515 -14.70 -26.51 3.22
N LEU A 516 -14.64 -25.20 2.95
CA LEU A 516 -15.12 -24.64 1.68
C LEU A 516 -14.34 -25.16 0.48
N ALA A 517 -13.09 -25.59 0.66
CA ALA A 517 -12.29 -26.16 -0.42
C ALA A 517 -12.77 -27.56 -0.86
N ASN A 518 -13.63 -28.22 -0.07
CA ASN A 518 -14.24 -29.50 -0.44
C ASN A 518 -15.46 -29.33 -1.37
N LEU A 519 -15.96 -28.10 -1.55
CA LEU A 519 -17.04 -27.82 -2.48
C LEU A 519 -16.50 -27.84 -3.90
N SER A 520 -17.21 -28.49 -4.82
CA SER A 520 -16.90 -28.42 -6.23
C SER A 520 -16.93 -26.94 -6.69
N PRO A 521 -15.90 -26.47 -7.43
CA PRO A 521 -15.88 -25.10 -7.91
C PRO A 521 -17.11 -24.84 -8.81
N PRO A 522 -17.64 -23.61 -8.82
CA PRO A 522 -18.75 -23.26 -9.70
C PRO A 522 -18.32 -23.48 -11.16
N THR A 523 -19.11 -24.24 -11.92
CA THR A 523 -18.82 -24.52 -13.33
C THR A 523 -19.06 -23.23 -14.14
N LEU A 524 -18.02 -22.63 -14.71
CA LEU A 524 -18.18 -21.57 -15.70
C LEU A 524 -18.66 -22.22 -17.02
N LEU A 525 -19.90 -21.93 -17.45
CA LEU A 525 -20.39 -22.33 -18.76
C LEU A 525 -19.68 -21.54 -19.87
N THR A 526 -19.39 -22.24 -20.97
CA THR A 526 -18.75 -21.72 -22.18
C THR A 526 -19.66 -20.76 -22.95
N THR A 527 -19.04 -19.77 -23.59
CA THR A 527 -19.62 -18.75 -24.48
C THR A 527 -20.58 -19.32 -25.53
N GLY A 528 -21.85 -18.90 -25.52
CA GLY A 528 -22.72 -18.96 -26.68
C GLY A 528 -22.30 -17.94 -27.75
N GLU A 529 -22.60 -18.21 -29.02
CA GLU A 529 -22.37 -17.30 -30.16
C GLU A 529 -23.15 -16.00 -29.96
N GLY A 530 -22.53 -15.02 -29.31
CA GLY A 530 -23.16 -13.73 -28.98
C GLY A 530 -22.40 -12.91 -27.94
N GLY A 531 -21.55 -13.54 -27.11
CA GLY A 531 -20.67 -12.83 -26.19
C GLY A 531 -21.35 -12.26 -24.94
N GLU A 532 -22.60 -12.62 -24.66
CA GLU A 532 -23.23 -12.35 -23.36
C GLU A 532 -23.02 -13.53 -22.41
N LEU A 533 -22.60 -13.22 -21.18
CA LEU A 533 -22.44 -14.18 -20.08
C LEU A 533 -23.84 -14.44 -19.50
N GLU A 534 -24.47 -15.55 -19.87
CA GLU A 534 -25.66 -16.02 -19.15
C GLU A 534 -25.22 -16.80 -17.91
N PHE A 535 -25.65 -16.34 -16.73
CA PHE A 535 -25.50 -17.08 -15.49
C PHE A 535 -26.54 -18.22 -15.47
N ASP A 536 -26.09 -19.45 -15.23
CA ASP A 536 -27.00 -20.54 -14.90
C ASP A 536 -27.70 -20.19 -13.58
N ASP A 537 -29.04 -20.18 -13.58
CA ASP A 537 -29.90 -19.92 -12.41
C ASP A 537 -29.70 -20.98 -11.28
N GLY A 538 -28.84 -21.99 -11.52
CA GLY A 538 -28.39 -23.01 -10.57
C GLY A 538 -26.96 -22.85 -10.03
N GLY A 539 -26.28 -21.72 -10.26
CA GLY A 539 -24.91 -21.47 -9.80
C GLY A 539 -24.73 -21.69 -8.28
N LYS A 540 -23.91 -22.66 -7.89
CA LYS A 540 -23.65 -23.00 -6.48
C LYS A 540 -22.97 -21.82 -5.77
N ILE A 541 -23.75 -21.06 -4.98
CA ILE A 541 -23.25 -19.94 -4.19
C ILE A 541 -22.25 -20.48 -3.14
N ILE A 542 -21.02 -19.96 -3.16
CA ILE A 542 -20.03 -20.24 -2.12
C ILE A 542 -20.05 -19.06 -1.15
N SER A 543 -20.62 -19.30 0.03
CA SER A 543 -20.68 -18.33 1.12
C SER A 543 -19.60 -18.66 2.16
N GLY A 544 -18.87 -17.63 2.60
CA GLY A 544 -17.79 -17.78 3.57
C GLY A 544 -17.30 -16.44 4.07
N VAL A 545 -16.33 -16.48 4.98
CA VAL A 545 -15.63 -15.31 5.48
C VAL A 545 -14.36 -15.10 4.66
N LEU A 546 -14.25 -13.94 4.02
CA LEU A 546 -13.04 -13.52 3.34
C LEU A 546 -12.10 -12.87 4.35
N VAL A 547 -10.94 -13.48 4.56
CA VAL A 547 -9.89 -12.98 5.46
C VAL A 547 -8.75 -12.43 4.61
N GLU A 548 -8.40 -11.18 4.85
CA GLU A 548 -7.21 -10.54 4.27
C GLU A 548 -6.09 -10.53 5.32
N ASN A 549 -4.96 -11.14 5.00
CA ASN A 549 -3.73 -11.02 5.76
C ASN A 549 -2.64 -10.42 4.86
N ASP A 550 -2.24 -9.19 5.17
CA ASP A 550 -1.48 -8.31 4.28
C ASP A 550 -2.20 -8.06 2.95
N PHE A 551 -1.81 -8.81 1.91
CA PHE A 551 -2.39 -8.78 0.57
C PHE A 551 -2.87 -10.17 0.12
N LYS A 552 -2.84 -11.16 1.02
CA LYS A 552 -3.31 -12.51 0.74
C LYS A 552 -4.75 -12.64 1.18
N LEU A 553 -5.63 -12.86 0.21
CA LEU A 553 -7.04 -13.12 0.45
C LEU A 553 -7.26 -14.63 0.59
N SER A 554 -7.95 -15.03 1.65
CA SER A 554 -8.35 -16.41 1.90
C SER A 554 -9.85 -16.46 2.19
N LEU A 555 -10.59 -17.30 1.47
CA LEU A 555 -12.01 -17.53 1.71
C LEU A 555 -12.17 -18.82 2.50
N MET A 556 -12.80 -18.75 3.68
CA MET A 556 -12.94 -19.89 4.59
C MET A 556 -14.31 -19.93 5.27
N ALA A 557 -14.70 -21.08 5.80
CA ALA A 557 -15.92 -21.17 6.61
C ALA A 557 -15.71 -20.46 7.96
N PRO A 558 -16.76 -19.90 8.60
CA PRO A 558 -16.64 -19.28 9.92
C PRO A 558 -16.00 -20.20 10.97
N GLU A 559 -16.26 -21.51 10.90
CA GLU A 559 -15.68 -22.49 11.84
C GLU A 559 -14.17 -22.67 11.66
N ASP A 560 -13.63 -22.39 10.46
CA ASP A 560 -12.23 -22.58 10.10
C ASP A 560 -11.36 -21.35 10.46
N LEU A 561 -11.99 -20.22 10.85
CA LEU A 561 -11.30 -18.97 11.21
C LEU A 561 -10.24 -19.16 12.29
N ARG A 562 -10.53 -19.98 13.30
CA ARG A 562 -9.61 -20.22 14.42
C ARG A 562 -8.36 -20.97 13.98
N GLU A 563 -8.52 -21.97 13.11
CA GLU A 563 -7.43 -22.83 12.66
C GLU A 563 -6.57 -22.14 11.60
N TYR A 564 -7.18 -21.45 10.64
CA TYR A 564 -6.48 -20.89 9.48
C TYR A 564 -6.10 -19.41 9.62
N ALA A 565 -6.88 -18.62 10.36
CA ALA A 565 -6.64 -17.18 10.55
C ALA A 565 -6.24 -16.81 11.99
N GLY A 566 -6.31 -17.75 12.94
CA GLY A 566 -6.09 -17.48 14.36
C GLY A 566 -7.15 -16.59 15.00
N LEU A 567 -8.28 -16.37 14.30
CA LEU A 567 -9.38 -15.53 14.76
C LEU A 567 -10.41 -16.38 15.51
N THR A 568 -10.73 -16.00 16.74
CA THR A 568 -11.78 -16.64 17.51
C THR A 568 -13.14 -16.02 17.20
N THR A 569 -14.10 -16.86 16.82
CA THR A 569 -15.51 -16.46 16.75
C THR A 569 -16.10 -16.42 18.16
N THR A 570 -16.86 -15.37 18.45
CA THR A 570 -17.60 -15.22 19.71
C THR A 570 -19.05 -14.99 19.39
N VAL A 571 -19.93 -15.78 20.00
CA VAL A 571 -21.38 -15.57 19.95
C VAL A 571 -21.79 -14.86 21.23
N VAL A 572 -22.54 -13.77 21.11
CA VAL A 572 -23.06 -13.02 22.26
C VAL A 572 -24.45 -13.56 22.57
N MET A 573 -24.58 -14.26 23.70
CA MET A 573 -25.88 -14.68 24.21
C MET A 573 -26.47 -13.58 25.08
N CYS A 574 -27.64 -13.08 24.68
CA CYS A 574 -28.41 -12.12 25.43
C CYS A 574 -29.41 -12.86 26.32
N LYS A 575 -29.55 -12.39 27.56
CA LYS A 575 -30.50 -12.94 28.51
C LYS A 575 -31.15 -11.84 29.32
N GLN A 576 -32.47 -11.85 29.36
CA GLN A 576 -33.26 -10.97 30.20
C GLN A 576 -34.08 -11.81 31.18
N ARG A 577 -34.00 -11.48 32.47
CA ARG A 577 -34.89 -12.04 33.48
C ARG A 577 -35.92 -10.99 33.88
N ILE A 578 -37.19 -11.36 33.84
CA ILE A 578 -38.30 -10.54 34.33
C ILE A 578 -39.13 -11.34 35.31
N ARG A 579 -39.85 -10.65 36.20
CA ARG A 579 -40.76 -11.28 37.16
C ARG A 579 -42.17 -10.79 36.88
N LEU A 580 -43.05 -11.74 36.58
CA LEU A 580 -44.47 -11.51 36.35
C LEU A 580 -45.24 -11.98 37.60
N SER A 581 -45.95 -11.05 38.23
CA SER A 581 -46.65 -11.26 39.51
C SER A 581 -48.13 -11.60 39.31
N ALA A 582 -48.71 -11.15 38.19
CA ALA A 582 -50.13 -11.28 37.89
C ALA A 582 -50.42 -12.25 36.73
N ALA A 583 -49.51 -12.35 35.75
CA ALA A 583 -49.69 -13.22 34.59
C ALA A 583 -49.37 -14.69 34.92
N GLY A 584 -50.39 -15.55 34.86
CA GLY A 584 -50.23 -17.00 34.90
C GLY A 584 -49.68 -17.57 33.58
N ILE A 585 -49.16 -18.80 33.63
CA ILE A 585 -48.55 -19.45 32.49
C ILE A 585 -49.47 -19.61 31.27
N ASP A 586 -50.76 -19.90 31.50
CA ASP A 586 -51.74 -20.07 30.42
C ASP A 586 -52.01 -18.75 29.70
N LEU A 587 -51.98 -17.63 30.43
CA LEU A 587 -52.18 -16.30 29.86
C LEU A 587 -50.95 -15.83 29.07
N ILE A 588 -49.74 -16.15 29.56
CA ILE A 588 -48.49 -15.92 28.84
C ILE A 588 -48.49 -16.70 27.52
N ARG A 589 -48.82 -17.98 27.58
CA ARG A 589 -48.93 -18.84 26.40
C ARG A 589 -49.96 -18.27 25.42
N TRP A 590 -51.16 -17.94 25.90
CA TRP A 590 -52.23 -17.39 25.07
C TRP A 590 -51.79 -16.12 24.36
N ALA A 591 -51.11 -15.21 25.06
CA ALA A 591 -50.68 -13.95 24.46
C ALA A 591 -49.53 -14.11 23.45
N LEU A 592 -48.55 -14.96 23.77
CA LEU A 592 -47.47 -15.30 22.84
C LEU A 592 -48.02 -15.97 21.59
N GLU A 593 -48.97 -16.91 21.73
CA GLU A 593 -49.65 -17.54 20.59
C GLU A 593 -50.47 -16.53 19.77
N GLY A 594 -51.07 -15.54 20.44
CA GLY A 594 -51.85 -14.49 19.79
C GLY A 594 -51.01 -13.51 18.96
N THR A 595 -49.77 -13.25 19.37
CA THR A 595 -48.85 -12.33 18.67
C THR A 595 -47.97 -13.03 17.64
N PHE A 596 -47.45 -14.22 17.94
CA PHE A 596 -46.44 -14.89 17.11
C PHE A 596 -46.96 -16.14 16.39
N GLY A 597 -48.25 -16.47 16.53
CA GLY A 597 -48.81 -17.72 16.01
C GLY A 597 -48.39 -18.94 16.85
N SER A 598 -48.31 -20.13 16.25
CA SER A 598 -47.91 -21.33 16.99
C SER A 598 -46.49 -21.20 17.57
N ILE A 599 -46.35 -21.35 18.88
CA ILE A 599 -45.06 -21.41 19.58
C ILE A 599 -44.69 -22.86 19.89
N GLU A 600 -43.41 -23.20 19.80
CA GLU A 600 -42.94 -24.56 20.10
C GLU A 600 -42.71 -24.74 21.60
N VAL A 601 -43.15 -25.87 22.17
CA VAL A 601 -42.92 -26.21 23.57
C VAL A 601 -41.74 -27.17 23.65
N ILE A 602 -40.59 -26.70 24.15
CA ILE A 602 -39.36 -27.50 24.20
C ILE A 602 -39.38 -28.51 25.37
N SER A 603 -39.97 -28.14 26.51
CA SER A 603 -40.00 -29.03 27.69
C SER A 603 -41.08 -28.63 28.71
N GLN A 604 -41.83 -29.61 29.20
CA GLN A 604 -42.61 -29.55 30.46
C GLN A 604 -41.97 -30.54 31.43
N ALA A 605 -41.19 -30.06 32.40
CA ALA A 605 -40.66 -30.92 33.46
C ALA A 605 -41.60 -30.87 34.68
N THR A 606 -42.34 -31.96 34.89
CA THR A 606 -42.87 -32.34 36.20
C THR A 606 -41.89 -33.34 36.81
N ASP A 607 -41.15 -32.95 37.86
CA ASP A 607 -40.29 -33.89 38.58
C ASP A 607 -41.15 -34.99 39.22
N GLY A 608 -41.20 -36.15 38.57
CA GLY A 608 -42.09 -37.24 38.93
C GLY A 608 -42.07 -38.48 38.03
N GLU A 609 -40.92 -38.88 37.49
CA GLU A 609 -40.66 -40.29 37.11
C GLU A 609 -39.18 -40.63 37.38
N PRO A 610 -38.86 -41.85 37.87
CA PRO A 610 -37.51 -42.19 38.29
C PRO A 610 -36.60 -42.39 37.07
N ALA A 611 -35.46 -41.70 37.06
CA ALA A 611 -34.35 -42.08 36.23
C ALA A 611 -33.90 -43.50 36.60
N LYS A 612 -33.84 -44.39 35.61
CA LYS A 612 -33.09 -45.64 35.73
C LYS A 612 -31.61 -45.30 35.77
N ASP A 613 -31.01 -45.41 36.94
CA ASP A 613 -29.56 -45.45 37.10
C ASP A 613 -29.03 -46.80 36.57
N GLU A 614 -28.09 -46.73 35.63
CA GLU A 614 -27.10 -47.78 35.43
C GLU A 614 -25.85 -47.44 36.25
N ASN A 615 -25.69 -48.20 37.34
CA ASN A 615 -24.47 -48.65 38.02
C ASN A 615 -23.21 -47.78 38.09
N GLY A 616 -22.71 -47.60 39.32
CA GLY A 616 -21.30 -47.30 39.59
C GLY A 616 -20.92 -47.06 41.06
N ASP A 617 -21.05 -48.09 41.89
CA ASP A 617 -20.19 -48.45 43.04
C ASP A 617 -19.86 -47.51 44.24
N THR A 618 -20.09 -48.11 45.43
CA THR A 618 -19.25 -48.20 46.66
C THR A 618 -19.47 -47.30 47.90
N HIS A 619 -19.97 -47.98 48.94
CA HIS A 619 -19.70 -47.91 50.40
C HIS A 619 -19.24 -46.61 51.10
N MET A 620 -20.01 -46.18 52.12
CA MET A 620 -19.62 -46.27 53.55
C MET A 620 -20.75 -45.81 54.49
N ASN A 621 -20.73 -46.39 55.69
CA ASN A 621 -21.75 -46.44 56.73
C ASN A 621 -21.64 -45.23 57.69
N GLY A 622 -22.76 -44.68 58.17
CA GLY A 622 -22.73 -43.57 59.14
C GLY A 622 -24.10 -43.23 59.73
N ASN A 623 -24.43 -43.89 60.84
CA ASN A 623 -25.62 -43.67 61.67
C ASN A 623 -25.59 -42.28 62.32
N GLY A 624 -26.58 -41.42 62.04
CA GLY A 624 -26.72 -40.08 62.61
C GLY A 624 -28.17 -39.62 62.61
N SER A 625 -28.67 -39.32 63.79
CA SER A 625 -30.04 -38.93 64.15
C SER A 625 -30.66 -37.83 63.29
N VAL A 626 -31.89 -38.09 62.85
CA VAL A 626 -32.79 -37.13 62.18
C VAL A 626 -33.28 -36.08 63.18
N GLU A 627 -32.84 -34.84 63.02
CA GLU A 627 -33.58 -33.66 63.50
C GLU A 627 -34.44 -33.11 62.36
N LYS A 628 -35.71 -32.88 62.67
CA LYS A 628 -36.70 -32.28 61.77
C LYS A 628 -36.38 -30.81 61.56
N ALA A 629 -36.20 -30.41 60.30
CA ALA A 629 -36.45 -29.04 59.86
C ALA A 629 -37.59 -29.09 58.85
N ASP A 630 -38.72 -28.49 59.25
CA ASP A 630 -39.84 -28.16 58.37
C ASP A 630 -39.36 -27.09 57.37
N GLU A 631 -39.07 -27.48 56.13
CA GLU A 631 -39.12 -26.55 55.00
C GLU A 631 -39.94 -27.19 53.88
N GLU A 632 -41.14 -26.65 53.72
CA GLU A 632 -42.08 -26.95 52.65
C GLU A 632 -41.48 -26.43 51.31
N VAL A 633 -40.61 -27.22 50.67
CA VAL A 633 -40.07 -26.88 49.35
C VAL A 633 -41.21 -26.94 48.32
N THR A 634 -41.66 -25.75 47.91
CA THR A 634 -42.62 -25.57 46.82
C THR A 634 -42.00 -26.12 45.53
N ARG A 635 -42.59 -27.21 45.02
CA ARG A 635 -42.21 -27.87 43.76
C ARG A 635 -42.24 -26.87 42.60
N SER A 636 -41.11 -26.66 41.92
CA SER A 636 -40.98 -25.67 40.85
C SER A 636 -41.18 -26.27 39.46
N SER A 637 -42.39 -26.24 38.91
CA SER A 637 -42.61 -26.58 37.50
C SER A 637 -41.99 -25.51 36.59
N THR A 638 -41.23 -25.94 35.58
CA THR A 638 -40.61 -25.05 34.57
C THR A 638 -41.13 -25.44 33.19
N ILE A 639 -41.55 -24.44 32.42
CA ILE A 639 -42.01 -24.62 31.04
C ILE A 639 -41.19 -23.71 30.13
N THR A 640 -40.74 -24.25 29.01
CA THR A 640 -39.92 -23.52 28.02
C THR A 640 -40.62 -23.47 26.67
N TYR A 641 -40.74 -22.25 26.13
CA TYR A 641 -41.27 -21.96 24.80
C TYR A 641 -40.14 -21.48 23.89
N LEU A 642 -40.19 -21.86 22.61
CA LEU A 642 -39.38 -21.27 21.54
C LEU A 642 -40.28 -20.44 20.65
N VAL A 643 -39.97 -19.15 20.56
CA VAL A 643 -40.69 -18.17 19.75
C VAL A 643 -39.87 -17.91 18.49
N MET A 644 -40.51 -18.10 17.32
CA MET A 644 -39.90 -17.87 16.00
C MET A 644 -38.56 -18.61 15.76
N GLY A 645 -38.34 -19.74 16.46
CA GLY A 645 -37.11 -20.54 16.33
C GLY A 645 -35.84 -19.93 16.95
N CYS A 646 -35.90 -18.72 17.51
CA CYS A 646 -34.70 -17.95 17.87
C CYS A 646 -34.73 -17.33 19.28
N VAL A 647 -35.90 -17.15 19.90
CA VAL A 647 -36.04 -16.59 21.26
C VAL A 647 -36.63 -17.65 22.19
N THR A 648 -35.87 -18.01 23.21
CA THR A 648 -36.30 -18.98 24.23
C THR A 648 -36.92 -18.26 25.42
N VAL A 649 -38.16 -18.59 25.77
CA VAL A 649 -38.89 -18.05 26.93
C VAL A 649 -39.14 -19.16 27.94
N ARG A 650 -38.55 -19.06 29.13
CA ARG A 650 -38.64 -20.06 30.19
C ARG A 650 -39.36 -19.49 31.41
N TYR A 651 -40.57 -19.98 31.67
CA TYR A 651 -41.37 -19.62 32.84
C TYR A 651 -41.14 -20.61 33.99
N ARG A 652 -40.96 -20.08 35.20
CA ARG A 652 -40.86 -20.85 36.44
C ARG A 652 -42.08 -20.57 37.31
N SER A 653 -42.55 -21.57 38.05
CA SER A 653 -43.76 -21.47 38.89
C SER A 653 -43.71 -20.40 40.00
N ASN A 654 -42.55 -19.79 40.27
CA ASN A 654 -42.38 -18.64 41.16
C ASN A 654 -42.69 -17.28 40.48
N GLY A 655 -43.11 -17.28 39.22
CA GLY A 655 -43.40 -16.08 38.41
C GLY A 655 -42.19 -15.49 37.70
N GLU A 656 -41.02 -16.13 37.75
CA GLU A 656 -39.84 -15.69 36.99
C GLU A 656 -39.89 -16.18 35.54
N VAL A 657 -39.60 -15.27 34.61
CA VAL A 657 -39.46 -15.55 33.17
C VAL A 657 -38.03 -15.21 32.75
N ASP A 658 -37.32 -16.21 32.25
CA ASP A 658 -36.02 -16.07 31.58
C ASP A 658 -36.25 -16.01 30.06
N ILE A 659 -35.82 -14.93 29.41
CA ILE A 659 -35.81 -14.77 27.95
C ILE A 659 -34.36 -14.84 27.48
N GLU A 660 -34.06 -15.70 26.53
CA GLU A 660 -32.68 -15.98 26.08
C GLU A 660 -32.63 -16.08 24.55
N TRP A 661 -31.68 -15.38 23.93
CA TRP A 661 -31.50 -15.36 22.47
C TRP A 661 -30.05 -15.03 22.09
N GLU A 662 -29.66 -15.35 20.86
CA GLU A 662 -28.39 -14.91 20.29
C GLU A 662 -28.51 -13.46 19.81
N GLY A 663 -27.65 -12.56 20.31
CA GLY A 663 -27.69 -11.13 20.04
C GLY A 663 -27.35 -10.80 18.59
N ASN A 664 -28.35 -10.33 17.85
CA ASN A 664 -28.24 -9.77 16.50
C ASN A 664 -29.51 -8.97 16.17
N ILE A 665 -29.44 -8.10 15.16
CA ILE A 665 -30.51 -7.15 14.82
C ILE A 665 -31.90 -7.82 14.69
N LEU A 666 -31.96 -9.03 14.13
CA LEU A 666 -33.22 -9.73 13.88
C LEU A 666 -33.76 -10.35 15.18
N ASN A 667 -32.92 -11.10 15.90
CA ASN A 667 -33.30 -11.76 17.14
C ASN A 667 -33.59 -10.75 18.26
N ASP A 668 -32.87 -9.63 18.31
CA ASP A 668 -33.09 -8.54 19.26
C ASP A 668 -34.49 -7.94 19.06
N GLY A 669 -34.90 -7.69 17.82
CA GLY A 669 -36.23 -7.20 17.50
C GLY A 669 -37.35 -8.18 17.89
N ILE A 670 -37.14 -9.49 17.70
CA ILE A 670 -38.08 -10.52 18.13
C ILE A 670 -38.13 -10.60 19.67
N ALA A 671 -36.98 -10.54 20.33
CA ALA A 671 -36.89 -10.55 21.79
C ALA A 671 -37.59 -9.33 22.41
N ASP A 672 -37.43 -8.14 21.82
CA ASP A 672 -38.13 -6.91 22.22
C ASP A 672 -39.65 -7.05 22.07
N ALA A 673 -40.12 -7.64 20.97
CA ALA A 673 -41.53 -7.92 20.77
C ALA A 673 -42.06 -8.91 21.81
N VAL A 674 -41.31 -9.98 22.10
CA VAL A 674 -41.66 -10.97 23.14
C VAL A 674 -41.74 -10.29 24.52
N MET A 675 -40.78 -9.43 24.86
CA MET A 675 -40.79 -8.67 26.10
C MET A 675 -42.00 -7.72 26.19
N ALA A 676 -42.33 -7.01 25.10
CA ALA A 676 -43.47 -6.12 25.05
C ALA A 676 -44.79 -6.88 25.28
N VAL A 677 -44.96 -8.07 24.68
CA VAL A 677 -46.11 -8.94 24.93
C VAL A 677 -46.17 -9.34 26.40
N LEU A 678 -45.07 -9.80 26.99
CA LEU A 678 -45.04 -10.24 28.38
C LEU A 678 -45.39 -9.11 29.36
N PHE A 679 -44.89 -7.89 29.14
CA PHE A 679 -45.25 -6.73 29.94
C PHE A 679 -46.71 -6.30 29.75
N SER A 680 -47.22 -6.37 28.52
CA SER A 680 -48.64 -6.08 28.23
C SER A 680 -49.56 -7.04 28.98
N VAL A 681 -49.23 -8.33 28.98
CA VAL A 681 -50.00 -9.37 29.66
C VAL A 681 -50.05 -9.14 31.17
N GLU A 682 -48.91 -8.84 31.79
CA GLU A 682 -48.81 -8.51 33.21
C GLU A 682 -49.67 -7.32 33.60
N SER A 683 -49.75 -6.30 32.74
CA SER A 683 -50.58 -5.12 32.94
C SER A 683 -52.07 -5.32 32.57
N SER A 684 -52.45 -6.50 32.07
CA SER A 684 -53.80 -6.74 31.58
C SER A 684 -54.82 -6.87 32.73
N PRO A 685 -56.07 -6.36 32.57
CA PRO A 685 -57.14 -6.56 33.55
C PRO A 685 -57.44 -8.04 33.84
N ALA A 686 -57.13 -8.94 32.91
CA ALA A 686 -57.28 -10.40 33.07
C ALA A 686 -56.26 -10.97 34.05
N ALA A 687 -54.99 -10.56 33.96
CA ALA A 687 -53.93 -10.92 34.91
C ALA A 687 -54.23 -10.38 36.32
N VAL A 688 -54.75 -9.15 36.43
CA VAL A 688 -55.15 -8.53 37.70
C VAL A 688 -56.36 -9.25 38.33
N LYS A 689 -57.33 -9.71 37.52
CA LYS A 689 -58.46 -10.53 38.01
C LYS A 689 -58.04 -11.92 38.47
N GLN A 690 -57.12 -12.59 37.77
CA GLN A 690 -56.58 -13.88 38.21
C GLN A 690 -55.80 -13.74 39.54
N SER A 691 -54.96 -12.71 39.68
CA SER A 691 -54.17 -12.49 40.89
C SER A 691 -54.97 -12.00 42.11
N SER A 692 -56.10 -11.31 41.90
CA SER A 692 -57.00 -10.84 42.97
C SER A 692 -57.97 -11.91 43.52
N SER A 693 -58.05 -13.10 42.89
CA SER A 693 -58.97 -14.19 43.29
C SER A 693 -58.55 -14.98 44.55
N LYS A 694 -57.67 -14.45 45.39
CA LYS A 694 -57.29 -15.09 46.67
C LYS A 694 -58.23 -14.71 47.83
N HIS A 695 -59.53 -14.94 47.69
CA HIS A 695 -60.42 -15.13 48.84
C HIS A 695 -61.51 -16.15 48.51
N ALA A 696 -61.44 -17.30 49.19
CA ALA A 696 -62.43 -18.36 49.05
C ALA A 696 -63.74 -17.95 49.75
N HIS A 697 -64.77 -17.66 48.95
CA HIS A 697 -66.15 -17.74 49.41
C HIS A 697 -66.95 -18.63 48.46
N ASN A 698 -67.46 -19.71 49.05
CA ASN A 698 -68.27 -20.72 48.42
C ASN A 698 -69.67 -20.16 48.17
N HIS A 699 -70.00 -19.82 46.93
CA HIS A 699 -71.38 -19.68 46.47
C HIS A 699 -71.51 -20.29 45.08
N GLY A 700 -72.35 -21.32 45.00
CA GLY A 700 -72.70 -21.98 43.75
C GLY A 700 -73.44 -21.03 42.83
N HIS A 701 -72.81 -20.70 41.71
CA HIS A 701 -73.48 -20.31 40.49
C HIS A 701 -72.76 -20.96 39.32
N ASP A 702 -73.53 -21.76 38.59
CA ASP A 702 -73.19 -22.49 37.39
C ASP A 702 -73.04 -21.50 36.22
N HIS A 703 -71.81 -21.03 35.97
CA HIS A 703 -71.35 -20.48 34.69
C HIS A 703 -69.84 -20.70 34.57
N GLY A 704 -69.46 -21.85 34.01
CA GLY A 704 -68.10 -22.12 33.57
C GLY A 704 -67.74 -21.24 32.38
N HIS A 705 -66.92 -20.21 32.62
CA HIS A 705 -66.04 -19.65 31.59
C HIS A 705 -64.62 -20.11 31.88
N SER A 706 -64.32 -21.37 31.56
CA SER A 706 -62.94 -21.77 31.29
C SER A 706 -62.48 -21.03 30.03
N LEU A 707 -61.28 -20.47 30.04
CA LEU A 707 -60.62 -20.02 28.81
C LEU A 707 -60.62 -21.20 27.82
N PRO A 708 -60.85 -20.98 26.52
CA PRO A 708 -60.70 -22.04 25.52
C PRO A 708 -59.31 -22.68 25.64
N ASP A 709 -59.20 -24.01 25.51
CA ASP A 709 -57.94 -24.76 25.64
C ASP A 709 -56.84 -24.31 24.63
N ARG A 710 -57.21 -23.56 23.59
CA ARG A 710 -56.31 -23.01 22.57
C ARG A 710 -56.74 -21.60 22.19
N ASN A 711 -55.77 -20.71 21.93
CA ASN A 711 -56.04 -19.38 21.40
C ASN A 711 -56.69 -19.52 20.00
N PRO A 712 -57.87 -18.91 19.73
CA PRO A 712 -58.48 -18.93 18.39
C PRO A 712 -57.61 -18.30 17.30
N HIS A 713 -56.57 -17.55 17.67
CA HIS A 713 -55.56 -17.01 16.76
C HIS A 713 -54.30 -17.89 16.60
N ALA A 714 -54.25 -19.07 17.23
CA ALA A 714 -53.13 -20.00 17.06
C ALA A 714 -53.13 -20.64 15.66
N ASP A 715 -54.33 -20.91 15.11
CA ASP A 715 -54.55 -21.55 13.81
C ASP A 715 -55.28 -20.59 12.84
N VAL A 716 -54.61 -19.50 12.46
CA VAL A 716 -55.19 -18.45 11.59
C VAL A 716 -55.42 -19.00 10.18
N SER A 717 -56.67 -18.94 9.70
CA SER A 717 -57.03 -19.36 8.35
C SER A 717 -56.37 -18.46 7.29
N PRO A 718 -56.16 -18.95 6.05
CA PRO A 718 -55.54 -18.12 5.02
C PRO A 718 -56.31 -16.83 4.69
N ALA A 719 -57.65 -16.86 4.82
CA ALA A 719 -58.49 -15.68 4.67
C ALA A 719 -58.25 -14.63 5.78
N GLU A 720 -58.13 -15.07 7.03
CA GLU A 720 -57.82 -14.17 8.16
C GLU A 720 -56.38 -13.63 8.08
N ARG A 721 -55.42 -14.40 7.54
CA ARG A 721 -54.06 -13.91 7.29
C ARG A 721 -54.05 -12.79 6.25
N LEU A 722 -54.84 -12.94 5.19
CA LEU A 722 -55.01 -11.91 4.17
C LEU A 722 -55.68 -10.65 4.75
N GLU A 723 -56.69 -10.81 5.59
CA GLU A 723 -57.35 -9.68 6.26
C GLU A 723 -56.38 -8.90 7.16
N ARG A 724 -55.52 -9.61 7.92
CA ARG A 724 -54.48 -8.97 8.73
C ARG A 724 -53.43 -8.23 7.89
N LEU A 725 -53.04 -8.80 6.75
CA LEU A 725 -52.17 -8.13 5.78
C LEU A 725 -52.84 -6.85 5.26
N PHE A 726 -54.14 -6.91 4.93
CA PHE A 726 -54.88 -5.73 4.47
C PHE A 726 -54.94 -4.65 5.55
N LEU A 727 -55.27 -4.99 6.80
CA LEU A 727 -55.25 -4.03 7.91
C LEU A 727 -53.89 -3.32 8.06
N PHE A 728 -52.78 -4.05 7.91
CA PHE A 728 -51.45 -3.46 7.96
C PHE A 728 -51.17 -2.53 6.77
N LEU A 729 -51.52 -2.96 5.57
CA LEU A 729 -51.34 -2.14 4.36
C LEU A 729 -52.26 -0.91 4.36
N GLU A 730 -53.49 -1.02 4.87
CA GLU A 730 -54.44 0.08 5.02
C GLU A 730 -53.90 1.14 6.00
N ALA A 731 -53.28 0.70 7.09
CA ALA A 731 -52.63 1.62 8.03
C ALA A 731 -51.46 2.40 7.40
N GLN A 732 -50.76 1.81 6.41
CA GLN A 732 -49.59 2.43 5.76
C GLN A 732 -49.93 3.26 4.52
N PHE A 733 -50.95 2.87 3.76
CA PHE A 733 -51.30 3.46 2.47
C PHE A 733 -52.66 4.16 2.45
N GLY A 734 -53.49 3.99 3.49
CA GLY A 734 -54.84 4.53 3.63
C GLY A 734 -55.91 3.45 3.48
N SER A 735 -57.07 3.64 4.13
CA SER A 735 -58.19 2.67 4.15
C SER A 735 -58.76 2.35 2.77
N ASP A 736 -58.66 3.29 1.83
CA ASP A 736 -59.27 3.18 0.50
C ASP A 736 -58.23 2.85 -0.60
N ALA A 737 -56.99 2.55 -0.20
CA ALA A 737 -55.87 2.40 -1.13
C ALA A 737 -55.75 0.99 -1.72
N LEU A 738 -56.46 -0.01 -1.18
CA LEU A 738 -56.25 -1.42 -1.49
C LEU A 738 -57.42 -2.00 -2.28
N ASN A 739 -57.11 -2.69 -3.37
CA ASN A 739 -58.09 -3.40 -4.19
C ASN A 739 -57.56 -4.81 -4.51
N PRO A 740 -58.27 -5.90 -4.14
CA PRO A 740 -57.87 -7.25 -4.52
C PRO A 740 -57.83 -7.42 -6.05
N ILE A 741 -56.86 -8.17 -6.55
CA ILE A 741 -56.76 -8.54 -7.97
C ILE A 741 -57.51 -9.85 -8.15
N GLU A 742 -58.60 -9.83 -8.92
CA GLU A 742 -59.45 -11.00 -9.16
C GLU A 742 -58.90 -11.95 -10.24
N ILE A 743 -58.06 -11.43 -11.15
CA ILE A 743 -57.54 -12.16 -12.30
C ILE A 743 -56.09 -12.57 -12.04
N PRO A 744 -55.76 -13.88 -12.02
CA PRO A 744 -54.40 -14.35 -11.78
C PRO A 744 -53.47 -14.07 -12.96
N LYS A 745 -52.17 -13.98 -12.68
CA LYS A 745 -51.11 -13.90 -13.70
C LYS A 745 -50.81 -15.31 -14.21
N LEU A 746 -50.99 -15.55 -15.51
CA LEU A 746 -50.72 -16.86 -16.10
C LEU A 746 -49.20 -17.09 -16.24
N PRO A 747 -48.69 -18.32 -16.02
CA PRO A 747 -47.30 -18.67 -16.30
C PRO A 747 -46.93 -18.48 -17.78
N LYS A 748 -45.72 -17.96 -18.06
CA LYS A 748 -45.21 -17.66 -19.43
C LYS A 748 -45.28 -18.85 -20.41
N LEU A 749 -45.27 -20.10 -19.93
CA LEU A 749 -45.41 -21.31 -20.75
C LEU A 749 -46.79 -21.45 -21.43
N LEU A 750 -47.82 -20.77 -20.93
CA LEU A 750 -49.16 -20.74 -21.53
C LEU A 750 -49.36 -19.56 -22.49
N GLU A 751 -48.52 -18.52 -22.41
CA GLU A 751 -48.56 -17.37 -23.34
C GLU A 751 -48.07 -17.74 -24.75
N GLU A 752 -47.22 -18.77 -24.90
CA GLU A 752 -46.63 -19.16 -26.20
C GLU A 752 -47.42 -20.26 -26.95
N ALA A 753 -48.45 -20.85 -26.33
CA ALA A 753 -49.24 -21.92 -26.95
C ALA A 753 -50.45 -21.43 -27.77
N GLY A 754 -50.77 -20.13 -27.75
CA GLY A 754 -51.94 -19.55 -28.41
C GLY A 754 -51.57 -18.59 -29.54
N ALA A 755 -51.51 -19.11 -30.76
CA ALA A 755 -51.57 -18.28 -31.97
C ALA A 755 -52.40 -19.02 -33.02
N ASP A 756 -53.73 -18.91 -32.92
CA ASP A 756 -54.69 -18.86 -34.03
C ASP A 756 -56.13 -19.23 -33.57
N GLY A 757 -56.94 -18.22 -33.21
CA GLY A 757 -58.38 -18.27 -33.53
C GLY A 757 -59.37 -17.84 -32.45
N LYS A 758 -60.59 -17.53 -32.88
CA LYS A 758 -61.71 -16.92 -32.12
C LYS A 758 -62.25 -17.71 -30.90
N ASP A 759 -61.63 -18.83 -30.53
CA ASP A 759 -61.95 -19.61 -29.31
C ASP A 759 -61.08 -19.20 -28.10
N GLU A 760 -60.13 -18.24 -28.27
CA GLU A 760 -59.16 -17.77 -27.25
C GLU A 760 -59.78 -17.16 -25.97
N GLU A 761 -60.92 -16.46 -26.04
CA GLU A 761 -61.52 -15.85 -24.84
C GLU A 761 -62.04 -16.90 -23.84
N ASP A 762 -62.54 -18.03 -24.33
CA ASP A 762 -63.05 -19.10 -23.46
C ASP A 762 -61.91 -19.98 -22.93
N GLU A 763 -60.86 -20.22 -23.73
CA GLU A 763 -59.66 -20.95 -23.27
C GLU A 763 -58.86 -20.17 -22.22
N THR A 764 -58.71 -18.85 -22.40
CA THR A 764 -58.02 -17.98 -21.43
C THR A 764 -58.79 -17.90 -20.11
N ARG A 765 -60.13 -17.81 -20.16
CA ARG A 765 -60.98 -17.83 -18.95
C ARG A 765 -60.90 -19.17 -18.21
N GLU A 766 -60.81 -20.28 -18.93
CA GLU A 766 -60.65 -21.60 -18.30
C GLU A 766 -59.25 -21.75 -17.67
N ALA A 767 -58.21 -21.25 -18.33
CA ALA A 767 -56.85 -21.23 -17.77
C ALA A 767 -56.75 -20.34 -16.52
N GLU A 768 -57.36 -19.15 -16.52
CA GLU A 768 -57.46 -18.25 -15.36
C GLU A 768 -58.18 -18.94 -14.19
N LYS A 769 -59.24 -19.70 -14.47
CA LYS A 769 -60.00 -20.42 -13.45
C LYS A 769 -59.20 -21.57 -12.83
N ILE A 770 -58.48 -22.34 -13.65
CA ILE A 770 -57.59 -23.41 -13.18
C ILE A 770 -56.47 -22.84 -12.29
N GLU A 771 -55.89 -21.71 -12.69
CA GLU A 771 -54.82 -21.07 -11.93
C GLU A 771 -55.34 -20.49 -10.60
N LEU A 772 -56.54 -19.91 -10.59
CA LEU A 772 -57.20 -19.45 -9.37
C LEU A 772 -57.47 -20.61 -8.40
N GLU A 773 -57.91 -21.77 -8.89
CA GLU A 773 -58.09 -22.99 -8.09
C GLU A 773 -56.76 -23.49 -7.50
N ARG A 774 -55.65 -23.39 -8.24
CA ARG A 774 -54.30 -23.74 -7.74
C ARG A 774 -53.87 -22.81 -6.61
N LEU A 775 -54.05 -21.50 -6.79
CA LEU A 775 -53.72 -20.49 -5.79
C LEU A 775 -54.52 -20.70 -4.51
N HIS A 776 -55.83 -20.95 -4.61
CA HIS A 776 -56.66 -21.30 -3.45
C HIS A 776 -56.17 -22.57 -2.72
N LYS A 777 -55.71 -23.58 -3.47
CA LYS A 777 -55.15 -24.82 -2.90
C LYS A 777 -53.80 -24.59 -2.19
N ALA A 778 -53.02 -23.61 -2.65
CA ALA A 778 -51.79 -23.14 -1.98
C ALA A 778 -52.08 -22.24 -0.76
N GLY A 779 -53.35 -22.02 -0.44
CA GLY A 779 -53.80 -21.16 0.64
C GLY A 779 -54.02 -19.71 0.22
N ILE A 780 -53.71 -19.32 -1.01
CA ILE A 780 -53.74 -17.93 -1.48
C ILE A 780 -55.18 -17.51 -1.80
N PRO A 781 -55.84 -16.64 -1.00
CA PRO A 781 -57.27 -16.36 -1.21
C PRO A 781 -57.55 -15.43 -2.40
N VAL A 782 -56.57 -14.62 -2.80
CA VAL A 782 -56.63 -13.74 -3.99
C VAL A 782 -55.27 -13.72 -4.69
N PRO A 783 -55.21 -13.73 -6.03
CA PRO A 783 -53.94 -13.74 -6.77
C PRO A 783 -52.97 -12.60 -6.44
N GLY A 784 -53.52 -11.42 -6.13
CA GLY A 784 -52.71 -10.24 -5.86
C GLY A 784 -53.50 -9.13 -5.19
N VAL A 785 -52.80 -8.05 -4.86
CA VAL A 785 -53.39 -6.81 -4.34
C VAL A 785 -52.85 -5.60 -5.10
N GLN A 786 -53.76 -4.73 -5.51
CA GLN A 786 -53.45 -3.45 -6.11
C GLN A 786 -53.45 -2.37 -5.03
N ILE A 787 -52.32 -1.66 -4.89
CA ILE A 787 -52.14 -0.53 -3.98
C ILE A 787 -52.12 0.75 -4.79
N LYS A 788 -53.07 1.65 -4.51
CA LYS A 788 -53.25 2.92 -5.19
C LYS A 788 -53.13 4.08 -4.22
N VAL A 789 -52.14 4.95 -4.47
CA VAL A 789 -51.96 6.21 -3.73
C VAL A 789 -51.88 7.33 -4.76
N ASP A 790 -52.84 8.26 -4.72
CA ASP A 790 -53.03 9.31 -5.71
C ASP A 790 -53.14 8.77 -7.16
N LYS A 791 -52.14 9.07 -8.00
CA LYS A 791 -52.02 8.61 -9.39
C LYS A 791 -51.09 7.40 -9.54
N MET A 792 -50.45 6.96 -8.45
CA MET A 792 -49.50 5.85 -8.45
C MET A 792 -50.24 4.55 -8.15
N VAL A 793 -49.90 3.51 -8.91
CA VAL A 793 -50.51 2.18 -8.80
C VAL A 793 -49.38 1.16 -8.76
N ALA A 794 -49.38 0.31 -7.75
CA ALA A 794 -48.52 -0.86 -7.64
C ALA A 794 -49.41 -2.11 -7.58
N LYS A 795 -49.05 -3.16 -8.32
CA LYS A 795 -49.68 -4.48 -8.19
C LYS A 795 -48.70 -5.41 -7.49
N VAL A 796 -49.17 -6.11 -6.48
CA VAL A 796 -48.39 -7.06 -5.68
C VAL A 796 -48.97 -8.44 -5.90
N TRP A 797 -48.19 -9.36 -6.44
CA TRP A 797 -48.61 -10.75 -6.64
C TRP A 797 -48.27 -11.58 -5.40
N LEU A 798 -49.27 -12.19 -4.76
CA LEU A 798 -49.12 -12.75 -3.40
C LEU A 798 -48.37 -14.10 -3.36
N GLU A 799 -48.18 -14.76 -4.50
CA GLU A 799 -47.41 -16.01 -4.58
C GLU A 799 -45.91 -15.79 -4.39
N ASN A 800 -45.34 -14.77 -5.04
CA ASN A 800 -43.89 -14.50 -5.07
C ASN A 800 -43.53 -13.11 -4.53
N LEU A 801 -44.51 -12.34 -4.05
CA LEU A 801 -44.38 -10.95 -3.61
C LEU A 801 -43.80 -10.02 -4.68
N GLU A 802 -43.96 -10.35 -5.97
CA GLU A 802 -43.52 -9.52 -7.07
C GLU A 802 -44.34 -8.23 -7.12
N VAL A 803 -43.64 -7.08 -7.12
CA VAL A 803 -44.24 -5.76 -7.19
C VAL A 803 -44.05 -5.17 -8.58
N GLU A 804 -45.16 -5.01 -9.30
CA GLU A 804 -45.21 -4.31 -10.58
C GLU A 804 -45.66 -2.86 -10.36
N CYS A 805 -44.77 -1.90 -10.63
CA CYS A 805 -45.09 -0.49 -10.53
C CYS A 805 -44.36 0.33 -11.61
N ALA A 806 -45.08 1.24 -12.28
CA ALA A 806 -44.48 2.17 -13.23
C ALA A 806 -43.58 3.22 -12.56
N ASN A 807 -43.77 3.48 -11.27
CA ASN A 807 -42.93 4.37 -10.47
C ASN A 807 -42.01 3.55 -9.57
N ARG A 808 -40.71 3.55 -9.89
CA ARG A 808 -39.70 2.76 -9.16
C ARG A 808 -39.65 3.07 -7.67
N VAL A 809 -39.68 4.35 -7.27
CA VAL A 809 -39.58 4.75 -5.85
C VAL A 809 -40.82 4.30 -5.06
N PHE A 810 -42.00 4.42 -5.66
CA PHE A 810 -43.23 3.93 -5.04
C PHE A 810 -43.27 2.40 -4.98
N GLY A 811 -42.82 1.72 -6.04
CA GLY A 811 -42.67 0.26 -6.07
C GLY A 811 -41.71 -0.27 -5.00
N ASP A 812 -40.54 0.36 -4.82
CA ASP A 812 -39.57 -0.01 -3.79
C ASP A 812 -40.13 0.20 -2.38
N ARG A 813 -40.88 1.28 -2.14
CA ARG A 813 -41.59 1.52 -0.88
C ARG A 813 -42.66 0.46 -0.63
N VAL A 814 -43.47 0.14 -1.64
CA VAL A 814 -44.52 -0.90 -1.54
C VAL A 814 -43.91 -2.25 -1.24
N ARG A 815 -42.84 -2.64 -1.95
CA ARG A 815 -42.09 -3.87 -1.72
C ARG A 815 -41.61 -3.97 -0.28
N ALA A 816 -40.89 -2.95 0.21
CA ALA A 816 -40.35 -2.96 1.57
C ALA A 816 -41.46 -3.06 2.65
N VAL A 817 -42.59 -2.39 2.44
CA VAL A 817 -43.73 -2.45 3.38
C VAL A 817 -44.42 -3.82 3.34
N VAL A 818 -44.60 -4.39 2.15
CA VAL A 818 -45.23 -5.72 1.97
C VAL A 818 -44.35 -6.81 2.54
N GLU A 819 -43.06 -6.85 2.21
CA GLU A 819 -42.10 -7.82 2.76
C GLU A 819 -42.11 -7.77 4.29
N ARG A 820 -42.09 -6.55 4.86
CA ARG A 820 -42.14 -6.36 6.31
C ARG A 820 -43.49 -6.76 6.93
N ALA A 821 -44.60 -6.51 6.24
CA ALA A 821 -45.93 -6.90 6.71
C ALA A 821 -46.09 -8.44 6.76
N VAL A 822 -45.56 -9.12 5.74
CA VAL A 822 -45.54 -10.58 5.64
C VAL A 822 -44.64 -11.19 6.72
N GLU A 823 -43.47 -10.63 6.97
CA GLU A 823 -42.58 -11.09 8.05
C GLU A 823 -43.19 -10.96 9.45
N ILE A 824 -43.94 -9.88 9.71
CA ILE A 824 -44.38 -9.52 11.06
C ILE A 824 -45.78 -10.04 11.38
N VAL A 825 -46.73 -9.90 10.46
CA VAL A 825 -48.17 -9.98 10.77
C VAL A 825 -48.82 -11.20 10.14
N ALA A 826 -48.28 -11.69 9.04
CA ALA A 826 -48.81 -12.80 8.29
C ALA A 826 -47.68 -13.52 7.55
N PRO A 827 -46.92 -14.43 8.21
CA PRO A 827 -46.02 -15.32 7.49
C PRO A 827 -46.85 -16.07 6.44
N LEU A 828 -46.68 -15.69 5.17
CA LEU A 828 -47.54 -16.14 4.09
C LEU A 828 -47.05 -17.51 3.61
N TRP A 829 -48.00 -18.45 3.67
CA TRP A 829 -47.93 -19.88 3.31
C TRP A 829 -47.04 -20.68 4.27
N GLY A 830 -47.63 -21.68 4.94
CA GLY A 830 -47.00 -22.43 6.04
C GLY A 830 -45.72 -23.15 5.68
#